data_AF-A0A7X6P3G7-F1
#
_entry.id   AF-A0A7X6P3G7-F1
#
_cell.length_a   1.000
_cell.length_b   1.000
_cell.length_c   1.000
_cell.angle_alpha   90.00
_cell.angle_beta   90.00
_cell.angle_gamma   90.00
#
_symmetry.space_group_name_H-M   'P 1'
#
loop_
_entity.id
_entity.type
_entity.pdbx_description
1 polymer ?
#
loop_
_entity_poly.entity_id
_entity_poly.type
_entity_poly.pdbx_seq_one_letter_code
_entity_poly.pdbx_strand_id
1 'polypeptide(L)'
;MGDSFVHLHQHTEYSMLDGAARITDGVAAAAQDGQPAIGITDHGNMYGVLDFYKACNKVGVKPIIGFEAYMAHDSRHERPPRRSKKQDDSGGEVDGGKKLYYHLTLLAENNTGYKNLIQLSSRAFMEGYYYKPRLDWELLESHSEGIIATTGCLGGHVLQSLMNEGFDAAVEKAARLQDIFGRDNLFVEIQDHGIPEQTTTNPDLLRIAKKINAPLLATNDSHYVHRNDAVAHDALLCVQTGSLISDKDRFRFHGDEHYLKSAEEMRYLFREVESACDNTLWIAERANVEIQFGDALLPDFPLPEGFEDDTAYLRQLTFEGARLRWGDPLPDEVVERLAYELKVIADMGFSSYFLITWDLIKHARDNNIRVGPGRGSAAGCAVAYTLWITDLDPIKYDLLFERFLNPSRISMPDIDMDFDTRYRDEMIRYAAERYGRDHVAQIVTFSQIKARNAVRDAARVLGYPYAVGDKVAKAMPPLIMGRDTPLEACLDKKPKYEEGYAMAAELRSMYETEPDVKAVIDVARGLEGLRRSDGIHAAAVVITKDPLTTYLPIQRKPEGGKPIEEAPVVTQYEMGNVEALGLLKMDFLGLRNLDVMSDTLALIKKTQDIDLDIDNVSLEDAKTYQLLGRGDTIGVFQLEGTAMRALVRSLAPDKFKDVAALVALYRPGPMSVNMHNDYADIKNGRKPVQYFHEDAEELLADTYGLMIYQESVMRVAQKFAGYSLAEADNLRKACGKKIRELMAKERAGFVEGVEKTGYG
;
A
#
# COMPACT_ATOMS: atom_id res chain seq x y z
N MET A 1 -25.14 8.91 27.82
CA MET A 1 -24.96 8.02 26.64
C MET A 1 -26.27 7.60 26.00
N GLY A 2 -27.42 7.64 26.71
CA GLY A 2 -28.72 7.24 26.14
C GLY A 2 -29.24 8.05 24.96
N ASP A 3 -28.67 9.24 24.68
CA ASP A 3 -29.05 10.07 23.52
C ASP A 3 -28.03 9.99 22.36
N SER A 4 -27.07 9.07 22.40
CA SER A 4 -26.04 8.90 21.34
C SER A 4 -26.48 7.92 20.24
N PHE A 5 -25.72 7.80 19.15
CA PHE A 5 -25.95 6.90 18.02
C PHE A 5 -24.62 6.44 17.44
N VAL A 6 -24.58 5.27 16.81
CA VAL A 6 -23.39 4.75 16.10
C VAL A 6 -23.80 4.32 14.69
N HIS A 7 -23.15 4.90 13.68
CA HIS A 7 -23.29 4.42 12.30
C HIS A 7 -22.58 3.08 12.13
N LEU A 8 -23.35 2.04 11.80
CA LEU A 8 -22.84 0.68 11.59
C LEU A 8 -22.89 0.22 10.13
N HIS A 9 -23.67 0.92 9.28
CA HIS A 9 -23.72 0.70 7.84
C HIS A 9 -23.23 1.98 7.15
N GLN A 10 -21.96 1.96 6.75
CA GLN A 10 -21.28 3.10 6.16
C GLN A 10 -20.22 2.63 5.15
N HIS A 11 -20.23 3.29 4.00
CA HIS A 11 -19.31 3.09 2.90
C HIS A 11 -18.22 4.15 2.91
N THR A 12 -16.98 3.70 2.77
CA THR A 12 -15.82 4.59 2.65
C THR A 12 -15.40 4.72 1.20
N GLU A 13 -14.37 5.52 0.94
CA GLU A 13 -13.70 5.62 -0.36
C GLU A 13 -13.18 4.27 -0.91
N TYR A 14 -13.15 3.20 -0.10
CA TYR A 14 -12.79 1.85 -0.53
C TYR A 14 -13.97 1.04 -1.11
N SER A 15 -15.21 1.51 -0.98
CA SER A 15 -16.31 1.16 -1.87
C SER A 15 -16.09 1.86 -3.22
N MET A 16 -15.10 1.37 -3.97
CA MET A 16 -14.49 2.12 -5.09
C MET A 16 -15.52 2.59 -6.13
N LEU A 17 -15.44 3.89 -6.45
CA LEU A 17 -16.33 4.59 -7.38
C LEU A 17 -17.82 4.59 -6.99
N ASP A 18 -18.10 4.40 -5.71
CA ASP A 18 -19.45 4.42 -5.15
C ASP A 18 -19.43 5.20 -3.82
N GLY A 19 -18.73 4.69 -2.81
CA GLY A 19 -18.47 5.44 -1.57
C GLY A 19 -17.54 6.64 -1.79
N ALA A 20 -17.94 7.79 -1.24
CA ALA A 20 -17.24 9.06 -1.30
C ALA A 20 -16.76 9.55 0.08
N ALA A 21 -17.05 8.82 1.16
CA ALA A 21 -16.56 9.18 2.50
C ALA A 21 -15.09 8.78 2.68
N ARG A 22 -14.18 9.76 2.72
CA ARG A 22 -12.79 9.50 3.11
C ARG A 22 -12.75 9.08 4.57
N ILE A 23 -11.94 8.06 4.89
CA ILE A 23 -11.87 7.49 6.25
C ILE A 23 -11.58 8.57 7.29
N THR A 24 -10.60 9.43 7.04
CA THR A 24 -10.21 10.48 7.99
C THR A 24 -11.31 11.49 8.25
N ASP A 25 -12.09 11.81 7.21
CA ASP A 25 -13.13 12.83 7.25
C ASP A 25 -14.36 12.27 8.00
N GLY A 26 -14.76 11.03 7.70
CA GLY A 26 -15.85 10.34 8.38
C GLY A 26 -15.58 10.08 9.86
N VAL A 27 -14.38 9.61 10.21
CA VAL A 27 -13.97 9.40 11.60
C VAL A 27 -13.91 10.72 12.37
N ALA A 28 -13.43 11.80 11.74
CA ALA A 28 -13.42 13.12 12.37
C ALA A 28 -14.83 13.66 12.61
N ALA A 29 -15.77 13.44 11.67
CA ALA A 29 -17.16 13.85 11.84
C ALA A 29 -17.85 13.11 13.00
N ALA A 30 -17.69 11.78 13.10
CA ALA A 30 -18.22 11.01 14.24
C ALA A 30 -17.63 11.47 15.59
N ALA A 31 -16.32 11.74 15.63
CA ALA A 31 -15.66 12.26 16.83
C ALA A 31 -16.18 13.65 17.23
N GLN A 32 -16.42 14.54 16.26
CA GLN A 32 -16.96 15.88 16.51
C GLN A 32 -18.40 15.85 17.04
N ASP A 33 -19.21 14.91 16.56
CA ASP A 33 -20.59 14.68 17.04
C ASP A 33 -20.64 13.98 18.41
N GLY A 34 -19.52 13.44 18.89
CA GLY A 34 -19.45 12.72 20.17
C GLY A 34 -19.98 11.29 20.10
N GLN A 35 -20.01 10.68 18.92
CA GLN A 35 -20.35 9.27 18.75
C GLN A 35 -19.24 8.38 19.32
N PRO A 36 -19.56 7.34 20.12
CA PRO A 36 -18.56 6.54 20.81
C PRO A 36 -17.84 5.54 19.87
N ALA A 37 -18.46 5.21 18.74
CA ALA A 37 -17.96 4.25 17.78
C ALA A 37 -18.42 4.62 16.36
N ILE A 38 -17.80 4.00 15.35
CA ILE A 38 -18.18 4.12 13.94
C ILE A 38 -17.81 2.83 13.19
N GLY A 39 -18.68 2.41 12.28
CA GLY A 39 -18.54 1.20 11.48
C GLY A 39 -17.91 1.43 10.11
N ILE A 40 -17.22 0.41 9.60
CA ILE A 40 -16.79 0.31 8.19
C ILE A 40 -17.47 -0.90 7.58
N THR A 41 -18.26 -0.70 6.53
CA THR A 41 -18.99 -1.78 5.84
C THR A 41 -18.88 -1.65 4.32
N ASP A 42 -17.65 -1.57 3.82
CA ASP A 42 -17.42 -1.40 2.39
C ASP A 42 -17.97 -2.55 1.54
N HIS A 43 -18.32 -2.24 0.29
CA HIS A 43 -18.94 -3.16 -0.65
C HIS A 43 -18.03 -4.34 -1.02
N GLY A 44 -18.34 -5.51 -0.45
CA GLY A 44 -17.76 -6.80 -0.81
C GLY A 44 -16.26 -6.95 -0.56
N ASN A 45 -15.63 -6.01 0.15
CA ASN A 45 -14.20 -5.97 0.35
C ASN A 45 -13.84 -5.45 1.75
N MET A 46 -12.60 -5.66 2.16
CA MET A 46 -12.08 -5.19 3.44
C MET A 46 -10.92 -4.20 3.27
N TYR A 47 -10.75 -3.56 2.11
CA TYR A 47 -9.54 -2.81 1.75
C TYR A 47 -9.12 -1.75 2.78
N GLY A 48 -10.10 -1.00 3.30
CA GLY A 48 -9.87 0.13 4.20
C GLY A 48 -9.76 -0.20 5.68
N VAL A 49 -9.94 -1.46 6.10
CA VAL A 49 -10.11 -1.83 7.52
C VAL A 49 -8.93 -1.37 8.39
N LEU A 50 -7.69 -1.56 7.95
CA LEU A 50 -6.52 -1.21 8.75
C LEU A 50 -6.30 0.31 8.84
N ASP A 51 -6.57 1.04 7.76
CA ASP A 51 -6.51 2.51 7.77
C ASP A 51 -7.61 3.08 8.68
N PHE A 52 -8.81 2.51 8.61
CA PHE A 52 -9.96 2.88 9.44
C PHE A 52 -9.68 2.62 10.92
N TYR A 53 -9.18 1.44 11.26
CA TYR A 53 -8.81 1.08 12.63
C TYR A 53 -7.78 2.04 13.22
N LYS A 54 -6.72 2.36 12.45
CA LYS A 54 -5.69 3.34 12.86
C LYS A 54 -6.26 4.75 13.01
N ALA A 55 -7.13 5.18 12.09
CA ALA A 55 -7.75 6.50 12.13
C ALA A 55 -8.67 6.67 13.36
N CYS A 56 -9.52 5.68 13.63
CA CYS A 56 -10.41 5.65 14.79
C CYS A 56 -9.63 5.73 16.11
N ASN A 57 -8.64 4.85 16.29
CA ASN A 57 -7.82 4.81 17.51
C ASN A 57 -7.04 6.11 17.75
N LYS A 58 -6.60 6.79 16.69
CA LYS A 58 -5.88 8.07 16.80
C LYS A 58 -6.71 9.18 17.44
N VAL A 59 -8.03 9.15 17.26
CA VAL A 59 -8.95 10.17 17.79
C VAL A 59 -9.82 9.68 18.95
N GLY A 60 -9.63 8.42 19.38
CA GLY A 60 -10.37 7.83 20.50
C GLY A 60 -11.80 7.44 20.19
N VAL A 61 -12.14 7.19 18.92
CA VAL A 61 -13.43 6.60 18.51
C VAL A 61 -13.23 5.10 18.34
N LYS A 62 -14.19 4.27 18.79
CA LYS A 62 -14.08 2.81 18.67
C LYS A 62 -14.40 2.34 17.24
N PRO A 63 -13.51 1.61 16.55
CA PRO A 63 -13.80 1.07 15.23
C PRO A 63 -14.68 -0.19 15.33
N ILE A 64 -15.76 -0.25 14.54
CA ILE A 64 -16.56 -1.46 14.34
C ILE A 64 -16.25 -2.01 12.94
N ILE A 65 -15.64 -3.18 12.88
CA ILE A 65 -15.13 -3.75 11.62
C ILE A 65 -16.21 -4.60 10.97
N GLY A 66 -16.48 -4.35 9.69
CA GLY A 66 -17.42 -5.12 8.90
C GLY A 66 -17.12 -5.03 7.41
N PHE A 67 -18.05 -5.56 6.61
CA PHE A 67 -18.18 -5.29 5.18
C PHE A 67 -19.63 -5.57 4.76
N GLU A 68 -20.12 -4.91 3.72
CA GLU A 68 -21.41 -5.23 3.13
C GLU A 68 -21.18 -6.30 2.05
N ALA A 69 -21.54 -7.54 2.37
CA ALA A 69 -21.33 -8.68 1.49
C ALA A 69 -22.31 -8.68 0.31
N TYR A 70 -21.80 -9.08 -0.85
CA TYR A 70 -22.68 -9.48 -1.94
C TYR A 70 -23.06 -10.95 -1.77
N MET A 71 -24.35 -11.27 -1.77
CA MET A 71 -24.88 -12.61 -1.71
C MET A 71 -25.36 -13.04 -3.10
N ALA A 72 -25.04 -14.27 -3.50
CA ALA A 72 -25.74 -14.93 -4.60
C ALA A 72 -27.19 -15.26 -4.20
N HIS A 73 -28.02 -15.69 -5.16
CA HIS A 73 -29.39 -16.09 -4.84
C HIS A 73 -29.38 -17.33 -3.93
N ASP A 74 -28.78 -18.43 -4.40
CA ASP A 74 -28.57 -19.64 -3.60
C ASP A 74 -27.11 -20.08 -3.55
N SER A 75 -26.39 -20.09 -4.68
CA SER A 75 -25.00 -20.54 -4.76
C SER A 75 -24.07 -19.52 -5.41
N ARG A 76 -22.87 -19.34 -4.82
CA ARG A 76 -21.83 -18.45 -5.35
C ARG A 76 -21.31 -18.87 -6.73
N HIS A 77 -21.60 -20.10 -7.16
CA HIS A 77 -21.24 -20.64 -8.46
C HIS A 77 -22.25 -20.31 -9.58
N GLU A 78 -23.41 -19.73 -9.26
CA GLU A 78 -24.37 -19.28 -10.27
C GLU A 78 -23.76 -18.22 -11.19
N ARG A 79 -24.10 -18.23 -12.48
CA ARG A 79 -23.63 -17.24 -13.47
C ARG A 79 -24.80 -16.70 -14.31
N PRO A 80 -25.78 -16.01 -13.69
CA PRO A 80 -26.98 -15.58 -14.39
C PRO A 80 -26.66 -14.44 -15.37
N PRO A 81 -27.20 -14.46 -16.60
CA PRO A 81 -26.96 -13.39 -17.56
C PRO A 81 -27.61 -12.08 -17.10
N ARG A 82 -26.89 -10.98 -17.24
CA ARG A 82 -27.41 -9.64 -16.95
C ARG A 82 -28.46 -9.23 -17.98
N ARG A 83 -29.66 -8.84 -17.52
CA ARG A 83 -30.80 -8.49 -18.39
C ARG A 83 -30.68 -7.08 -19.00
N SER A 84 -30.12 -6.14 -18.24
CA SER A 84 -29.95 -4.74 -18.66
C SER A 84 -28.60 -4.19 -18.23
N LYS A 85 -27.99 -3.33 -19.07
CA LYS A 85 -26.81 -2.54 -18.68
C LYS A 85 -27.13 -1.44 -17.67
N LYS A 86 -28.41 -1.14 -17.41
CA LYS A 86 -28.81 -0.21 -16.34
C LYS A 86 -28.28 -0.75 -15.01
N GLN A 87 -27.68 0.14 -14.23
CA GLN A 87 -27.15 -0.14 -12.90
C GLN A 87 -27.96 0.69 -11.92
N ASP A 88 -28.34 0.04 -10.83
CA ASP A 88 -29.04 0.63 -9.69
C ASP A 88 -28.29 0.23 -8.41
N ASP A 89 -28.70 0.85 -7.30
CA ASP A 89 -28.18 0.61 -5.95
C ASP A 89 -28.65 -0.73 -5.37
N SER A 90 -29.70 -1.33 -5.96
CA SER A 90 -30.30 -2.59 -5.49
C SER A 90 -29.68 -3.87 -6.07
N GLY A 91 -28.56 -3.77 -6.78
CA GLY A 91 -27.77 -4.93 -7.22
C GLY A 91 -28.09 -5.47 -8.62
N GLY A 92 -28.80 -4.72 -9.46
CA GLY A 92 -29.04 -5.00 -10.87
C GLY A 92 -29.98 -6.19 -11.16
N GLU A 93 -30.57 -6.23 -12.36
CA GLU A 93 -31.63 -7.20 -12.68
C GLU A 93 -31.19 -8.35 -13.62
N VAL A 94 -31.77 -9.54 -13.36
CA VAL A 94 -31.75 -10.71 -14.25
C VAL A 94 -33.17 -11.13 -14.64
N ASP A 95 -33.28 -12.15 -15.49
CA ASP A 95 -34.58 -12.70 -15.88
C ASP A 95 -35.33 -13.29 -14.68
N GLY A 96 -36.67 -13.22 -14.72
CA GLY A 96 -37.54 -13.76 -13.66
C GLY A 96 -37.68 -12.89 -12.42
N GLY A 97 -37.26 -11.60 -12.47
CA GLY A 97 -37.44 -10.65 -11.37
C GLY A 97 -36.41 -10.77 -10.24
N LYS A 98 -35.37 -11.58 -10.43
CA LYS A 98 -34.25 -11.74 -9.49
C LYS A 98 -33.17 -10.68 -9.69
N LYS A 99 -32.28 -10.53 -8.69
CA LYS A 99 -31.12 -9.64 -8.75
C LYS A 99 -29.85 -10.39 -9.15
N LEU A 100 -28.83 -9.68 -9.66
CA LEU A 100 -27.51 -10.28 -9.96
C LEU A 100 -26.79 -10.73 -8.68
N TYR A 101 -27.02 -9.96 -7.62
CA TYR A 101 -26.54 -10.19 -6.27
C TYR A 101 -27.44 -9.41 -5.30
N TYR A 102 -27.36 -9.77 -4.02
CA TYR A 102 -28.10 -9.14 -2.93
C TYR A 102 -27.12 -8.62 -1.89
N HIS A 103 -27.51 -7.64 -1.09
CA HIS A 103 -26.63 -7.08 -0.07
C HIS A 103 -26.86 -7.72 1.31
N LEU A 104 -25.81 -7.77 2.14
CA LEU A 104 -25.88 -8.26 3.52
C LEU A 104 -24.79 -7.60 4.37
N THR A 105 -25.20 -6.82 5.37
CA THR A 105 -24.25 -6.16 6.27
C THR A 105 -23.76 -7.13 7.34
N LEU A 106 -22.43 -7.29 7.44
CA LEU A 106 -21.77 -8.17 8.40
C LEU A 106 -20.77 -7.38 9.25
N LEU A 107 -20.78 -7.59 10.56
CA LEU A 107 -19.93 -6.92 11.53
C LEU A 107 -19.22 -7.96 12.40
N ALA A 108 -17.93 -7.77 12.68
CA ALA A 108 -17.20 -8.60 13.62
C ALA A 108 -17.50 -8.16 15.06
N GLU A 109 -18.05 -9.08 15.86
CA GLU A 109 -18.21 -8.88 17.29
C GLU A 109 -16.88 -9.04 18.03
N ASN A 110 -16.00 -9.90 17.56
CA ASN A 110 -14.73 -10.21 18.24
C ASN A 110 -13.67 -10.66 17.23
N ASN A 111 -12.47 -10.98 17.72
CA ASN A 111 -11.37 -11.45 16.89
C ASN A 111 -11.69 -12.75 16.10
N THR A 112 -12.57 -13.64 16.59
CA THR A 112 -13.06 -14.80 15.82
C THR A 112 -13.92 -14.33 14.65
N GLY A 113 -14.85 -13.42 14.91
CA GLY A 113 -15.64 -12.76 13.88
C GLY A 113 -14.78 -12.08 12.81
N TYR A 114 -13.74 -11.34 13.21
CA TYR A 114 -12.82 -10.70 12.28
C TYR A 114 -12.10 -11.70 11.37
N LYS A 115 -11.62 -12.81 11.93
CA LYS A 115 -11.02 -13.91 11.15
C LYS A 115 -12.03 -14.53 10.19
N ASN A 116 -13.28 -14.70 10.62
CA ASN A 116 -14.35 -15.19 9.75
C ASN A 116 -14.70 -14.19 8.63
N LEU A 117 -14.71 -12.89 8.89
CA LEU A 117 -14.87 -11.87 7.84
C LEU A 117 -13.73 -11.94 6.81
N ILE A 118 -12.48 -12.15 7.25
CA ILE A 118 -11.34 -12.37 6.35
C ILE A 118 -11.59 -13.58 5.45
N GLN A 119 -12.08 -14.70 6.00
CA GLN A 119 -12.40 -15.91 5.23
C GLN A 119 -13.53 -15.66 4.24
N LEU A 120 -14.63 -15.05 4.68
CA LEU A 120 -15.78 -14.73 3.83
C LEU A 120 -15.37 -13.82 2.67
N SER A 121 -14.72 -12.69 2.96
CA SER A 121 -14.25 -11.75 1.92
C SER A 121 -13.30 -12.44 0.94
N SER A 122 -12.35 -13.22 1.45
CA SER A 122 -11.40 -13.95 0.59
C SER A 122 -12.11 -14.95 -0.31
N ARG A 123 -12.96 -15.83 0.24
CA ARG A 123 -13.68 -16.85 -0.57
C ARG A 123 -14.64 -16.22 -1.58
N ALA A 124 -15.24 -15.06 -1.26
CA ALA A 124 -16.05 -14.32 -2.21
C ALA A 124 -15.27 -13.92 -3.48
N PHE A 125 -14.02 -13.46 -3.32
CA PHE A 125 -13.14 -13.13 -4.45
C PHE A 125 -12.47 -14.35 -5.10
N MET A 126 -12.15 -15.39 -4.33
CA MET A 126 -11.41 -16.55 -4.81
C MET A 126 -12.31 -17.56 -5.55
N GLU A 127 -13.58 -17.69 -5.13
CA GLU A 127 -14.51 -18.73 -5.59
C GLU A 127 -15.80 -18.14 -6.19
N GLY A 128 -16.35 -17.10 -5.56
CA GLY A 128 -17.68 -16.55 -5.85
C GLY A 128 -17.73 -15.40 -6.86
N TYR A 129 -16.57 -14.96 -7.37
CA TYR A 129 -16.48 -13.79 -8.21
C TYR A 129 -17.19 -14.00 -9.55
N TYR A 130 -18.05 -13.04 -9.91
CA TYR A 130 -18.66 -12.97 -11.24
C TYR A 130 -18.65 -11.53 -11.76
N TYR A 131 -19.68 -10.74 -11.44
CA TYR A 131 -19.64 -9.28 -11.59
C TYR A 131 -19.14 -8.59 -10.32
N LYS A 132 -19.39 -9.22 -9.18
CA LYS A 132 -19.01 -8.83 -7.82
C LYS A 132 -18.53 -10.09 -7.07
N PRO A 133 -17.73 -9.95 -5.99
CA PRO A 133 -17.32 -11.07 -5.14
C PRO A 133 -18.50 -11.53 -4.28
N ARG A 134 -19.08 -12.70 -4.58
CA ARG A 134 -20.33 -13.14 -3.93
C ARG A 134 -20.12 -14.27 -2.93
N LEU A 135 -20.84 -14.20 -1.82
CA LEU A 135 -21.06 -15.26 -0.86
C LEU A 135 -22.29 -16.09 -1.20
N ASP A 136 -22.49 -17.16 -0.45
CA ASP A 136 -23.72 -17.93 -0.39
C ASP A 136 -23.98 -18.43 1.02
N TRP A 137 -25.10 -19.13 1.20
CA TRP A 137 -25.55 -19.61 2.49
C TRP A 137 -24.58 -20.61 3.13
N GLU A 138 -23.93 -21.47 2.34
CA GLU A 138 -22.94 -22.44 2.83
C GLU A 138 -21.73 -21.73 3.47
N LEU A 139 -21.23 -20.67 2.83
CA LEU A 139 -20.14 -19.88 3.39
C LEU A 139 -20.55 -19.17 4.69
N LEU A 140 -21.78 -18.65 4.76
CA LEU A 140 -22.27 -18.04 6.01
C LEU A 140 -22.39 -19.09 7.13
N GLU A 141 -22.94 -20.26 6.84
CA GLU A 141 -23.09 -21.37 7.80
C GLU A 141 -21.74 -21.85 8.33
N SER A 142 -20.68 -21.84 7.51
CA SER A 142 -19.33 -22.28 7.89
C SER A 142 -18.48 -21.21 8.60
N HIS A 143 -18.83 -19.94 8.49
CA HIS A 143 -18.05 -18.82 9.00
C HIS A 143 -18.91 -17.78 9.76
N SER A 144 -19.96 -18.19 10.48
CA SER A 144 -20.85 -17.27 11.22
C SER A 144 -20.39 -16.91 12.64
N GLU A 145 -19.50 -17.70 13.24
CA GLU A 145 -19.10 -17.49 14.64
C GLU A 145 -18.48 -16.11 14.87
N GLY A 146 -18.98 -15.39 15.88
CA GLY A 146 -18.50 -14.05 16.23
C GLY A 146 -18.90 -12.95 15.25
N ILE A 147 -19.82 -13.21 14.32
CA ILE A 147 -20.35 -12.22 13.38
C ILE A 147 -21.76 -11.80 13.79
N ILE A 148 -22.00 -10.49 13.75
CA ILE A 148 -23.33 -9.87 13.78
C ILE A 148 -23.73 -9.61 12.33
N ALA A 149 -24.95 -9.99 11.96
CA ALA A 149 -25.52 -9.77 10.64
C ALA A 149 -26.79 -8.94 10.73
N THR A 150 -27.13 -8.27 9.64
CA THR A 150 -28.40 -7.55 9.51
C THR A 150 -29.28 -8.15 8.40
N THR A 151 -30.51 -7.70 8.27
CA THR A 151 -31.35 -8.03 7.10
C THR A 151 -30.98 -7.26 5.83
N GLY A 152 -30.07 -6.29 5.92
CA GLY A 152 -29.52 -5.50 4.81
C GLY A 152 -30.37 -4.29 4.39
N CYS A 153 -29.84 -3.54 3.42
CA CYS A 153 -30.50 -2.40 2.78
C CYS A 153 -31.59 -2.83 1.79
N LEU A 154 -32.15 -1.91 1.00
CA LEU A 154 -33.16 -2.22 -0.03
C LEU A 154 -32.69 -3.28 -1.05
N GLY A 155 -31.38 -3.38 -1.32
CA GLY A 155 -30.78 -4.43 -2.15
C GLY A 155 -30.63 -5.80 -1.45
N GLY A 156 -31.01 -5.90 -0.18
CA GLY A 156 -30.84 -7.10 0.64
C GLY A 156 -31.82 -8.23 0.33
N HIS A 157 -31.41 -9.46 0.67
CA HIS A 157 -32.19 -10.68 0.41
C HIS A 157 -33.61 -10.62 0.99
N VAL A 158 -33.75 -10.09 2.20
CA VAL A 158 -35.05 -10.01 2.91
C VAL A 158 -35.98 -9.00 2.26
N LEU A 159 -35.50 -7.79 1.99
CA LEU A 159 -36.31 -6.73 1.39
C LEU A 159 -36.66 -7.02 -0.08
N GLN A 160 -35.74 -7.60 -0.86
CA GLN A 160 -36.05 -8.05 -2.21
C GLN A 160 -37.08 -9.19 -2.22
N SER A 161 -37.02 -10.12 -1.26
CA SER A 161 -38.06 -11.16 -1.11
C SER A 161 -39.40 -10.55 -0.70
N LEU A 162 -39.39 -9.56 0.20
CA LEU A 162 -40.61 -8.87 0.63
C LEU A 162 -41.32 -8.19 -0.55
N MET A 163 -40.56 -7.47 -1.39
CA MET A 163 -41.11 -6.72 -2.51
C MET A 163 -41.58 -7.61 -3.67
N ASN A 164 -40.88 -8.72 -3.94
CA ASN A 164 -41.14 -9.56 -5.12
C ASN A 164 -42.01 -10.80 -4.81
N GLU A 165 -41.94 -11.34 -3.59
CA GLU A 165 -42.55 -12.62 -3.22
C GLU A 165 -43.53 -12.51 -2.04
N GLY A 166 -43.40 -11.45 -1.23
CA GLY A 166 -44.32 -11.11 -0.15
C GLY A 166 -43.81 -11.47 1.24
N PHE A 167 -44.66 -11.18 2.24
CA PHE A 167 -44.29 -11.19 3.65
C PHE A 167 -43.74 -12.53 4.16
N ASP A 168 -44.36 -13.66 3.81
CA ASP A 168 -43.95 -14.96 4.35
C ASP A 168 -42.58 -15.42 3.78
N ALA A 169 -42.28 -15.10 2.51
CA ALA A 169 -40.97 -15.37 1.91
C ALA A 169 -39.86 -14.54 2.58
N ALA A 170 -40.14 -13.26 2.88
CA ALA A 170 -39.20 -12.40 3.62
C ALA A 170 -38.92 -12.93 5.04
N VAL A 171 -39.96 -13.43 5.73
CA VAL A 171 -39.82 -14.05 7.06
C VAL A 171 -38.95 -15.30 6.98
N GLU A 172 -39.11 -16.14 5.95
CA GLU A 172 -38.29 -17.34 5.77
C GLU A 172 -36.81 -16.99 5.60
N LYS A 173 -36.48 -15.99 4.77
CA LYS A 173 -35.10 -15.52 4.59
C LYS A 173 -34.52 -14.93 5.87
N ALA A 174 -35.29 -14.10 6.57
CA ALA A 174 -34.84 -13.52 7.84
C ALA A 174 -34.65 -14.59 8.93
N ALA A 175 -35.54 -15.58 9.01
CA ALA A 175 -35.42 -16.72 9.93
C ALA A 175 -34.17 -17.55 9.61
N ARG A 176 -33.87 -17.82 8.33
CA ARG A 176 -32.64 -18.51 7.95
C ARG A 176 -31.38 -17.77 8.39
N LEU A 177 -31.34 -16.45 8.22
CA LEU A 177 -30.24 -15.65 8.75
C LEU A 177 -30.15 -15.77 10.28
N GLN A 178 -31.28 -15.83 10.99
CA GLN A 178 -31.30 -15.97 12.45
C GLN A 178 -30.78 -17.34 12.88
N ASP A 179 -31.10 -18.40 12.14
CA ASP A 179 -30.59 -19.75 12.39
C ASP A 179 -29.06 -19.82 12.23
N ILE A 180 -28.51 -19.06 11.29
CA ILE A 180 -27.06 -19.02 10.99
C ILE A 180 -26.27 -18.23 12.03
N PHE A 181 -26.71 -17.01 12.34
CA PHE A 181 -25.96 -16.08 13.19
C PHE A 181 -26.37 -16.16 14.67
N GLY A 182 -27.58 -16.62 14.94
CA GLY A 182 -28.18 -16.65 16.25
C GLY A 182 -29.08 -15.44 16.54
N ARG A 183 -30.00 -15.62 17.49
CA ARG A 183 -31.06 -14.67 17.85
C ARG A 183 -30.55 -13.30 18.30
N ASP A 184 -29.42 -13.27 19.00
CA ASP A 184 -28.82 -12.03 19.53
C ASP A 184 -27.80 -11.41 18.56
N ASN A 185 -27.58 -12.02 17.39
CA ASN A 185 -26.61 -11.57 16.40
C ASN A 185 -27.23 -11.27 15.03
N LEU A 186 -28.51 -11.59 14.81
CA LEU A 186 -29.27 -11.07 13.69
C LEU A 186 -30.08 -9.84 14.13
N PHE A 187 -29.92 -8.74 13.40
CA PHE A 187 -30.73 -7.54 13.55
C PHE A 187 -31.59 -7.29 12.30
N VAL A 188 -32.86 -6.93 12.51
CA VAL A 188 -33.69 -6.43 11.42
C VAL A 188 -33.37 -4.96 11.20
N GLU A 189 -32.68 -4.69 10.10
CA GLU A 189 -32.20 -3.36 9.73
C GLU A 189 -33.34 -2.51 9.20
N ILE A 190 -33.43 -1.27 9.69
CA ILE A 190 -34.37 -0.26 9.21
C ILE A 190 -33.61 1.01 8.83
N GLN A 191 -34.01 1.58 7.70
CA GLN A 191 -33.41 2.75 7.09
C GLN A 191 -34.53 3.68 6.61
N ASP A 192 -34.33 4.99 6.67
CA ASP A 192 -35.30 5.96 6.16
C ASP A 192 -34.60 7.18 5.52
N HIS A 193 -34.63 7.19 4.19
CA HIS A 193 -34.11 8.27 3.36
C HIS A 193 -35.24 9.04 2.66
N GLY A 194 -36.50 8.81 3.05
CA GLY A 194 -37.68 9.31 2.35
C GLY A 194 -37.93 8.62 1.00
N ILE A 195 -37.37 7.43 0.79
CA ILE A 195 -37.59 6.61 -0.41
C ILE A 195 -38.97 5.96 -0.31
N PRO A 196 -39.81 6.00 -1.37
CA PRO A 196 -41.15 5.42 -1.35
C PRO A 196 -41.17 3.93 -0.93
N GLU A 197 -40.20 3.15 -1.40
CA GLU A 197 -40.03 1.73 -1.09
C GLU A 197 -39.70 1.50 0.40
N GLN A 198 -38.95 2.38 1.05
CA GLN A 198 -38.71 2.29 2.50
C GLN A 198 -39.97 2.60 3.30
N THR A 199 -40.77 3.56 2.85
CA THR A 199 -42.06 3.89 3.50
C THR A 199 -43.02 2.70 3.49
N THR A 200 -43.02 1.90 2.42
CA THR A 200 -43.88 0.71 2.32
C THR A 200 -43.32 -0.50 3.04
N THR A 201 -41.99 -0.68 3.06
CA THR A 201 -41.35 -1.88 3.61
C THR A 201 -41.03 -1.79 5.11
N ASN A 202 -40.76 -0.61 5.66
CA ASN A 202 -40.42 -0.41 7.08
C ASN A 202 -41.49 -0.98 8.04
N PRO A 203 -42.81 -0.76 7.85
CA PRO A 203 -43.83 -1.37 8.70
C PRO A 203 -43.80 -2.91 8.70
N ASP A 204 -43.48 -3.53 7.56
CA ASP A 204 -43.37 -4.96 7.44
C ASP A 204 -42.07 -5.50 8.06
N LEU A 205 -40.96 -4.76 8.01
CA LEU A 205 -39.74 -5.10 8.75
C LEU A 205 -39.99 -5.14 10.27
N LEU A 206 -40.74 -4.17 10.82
CA LEU A 206 -41.15 -4.19 12.23
C LEU A 206 -41.98 -5.44 12.57
N ARG A 207 -42.87 -5.86 11.66
CA ARG A 207 -43.66 -7.09 11.81
C ARG A 207 -42.79 -8.35 11.71
N ILE A 208 -41.81 -8.38 10.81
CA ILE A 208 -40.84 -9.48 10.67
C ILE A 208 -40.03 -9.61 11.95
N ALA A 209 -39.44 -8.52 12.44
CA ALA A 209 -38.68 -8.48 13.68
C ALA A 209 -39.47 -9.04 14.87
N LYS A 210 -40.75 -8.66 14.99
CA LYS A 210 -41.66 -9.21 16.00
C LYS A 210 -41.95 -10.70 15.79
N LYS A 211 -42.13 -11.15 14.54
CA LYS A 211 -42.49 -12.56 14.22
C LYS A 211 -41.34 -13.52 14.51
N ILE A 212 -40.09 -13.14 14.22
CA ILE A 212 -38.89 -13.95 14.50
C ILE A 212 -38.23 -13.60 15.84
N ASN A 213 -38.78 -12.62 16.58
CA ASN A 213 -38.20 -12.07 17.80
C ASN A 213 -36.72 -11.68 17.64
N ALA A 214 -36.41 -10.93 16.59
CA ALA A 214 -35.10 -10.32 16.37
C ALA A 214 -35.11 -8.85 16.83
N PRO A 215 -33.99 -8.33 17.37
CA PRO A 215 -33.82 -6.90 17.63
C PRO A 215 -33.85 -6.08 16.33
N LEU A 216 -34.27 -4.82 16.44
CA LEU A 216 -34.24 -3.85 15.34
C LEU A 216 -32.91 -3.09 15.34
N LEU A 217 -32.45 -2.62 14.19
CA LEU A 217 -31.25 -1.79 14.10
C LEU A 217 -31.47 -0.64 13.12
N ALA A 218 -31.34 0.59 13.60
CA ALA A 218 -31.39 1.78 12.75
C ALA A 218 -30.01 2.04 12.13
N THR A 219 -29.96 2.24 10.83
CA THR A 219 -28.76 2.61 10.08
C THR A 219 -29.10 3.66 9.01
N ASN A 220 -28.10 4.24 8.35
CA ASN A 220 -28.31 5.29 7.35
C ASN A 220 -27.54 5.06 6.03
N ASP A 221 -26.97 3.88 5.84
CA ASP A 221 -26.29 3.49 4.59
C ASP A 221 -25.44 4.63 3.98
N SER A 222 -24.56 5.19 4.81
CA SER A 222 -23.90 6.46 4.51
C SER A 222 -22.82 6.27 3.45
N HIS A 223 -22.89 7.04 2.36
CA HIS A 223 -21.93 7.00 1.25
C HIS A 223 -21.03 8.24 1.18
N TYR A 224 -21.37 9.29 1.92
CA TYR A 224 -20.60 10.54 2.01
C TYR A 224 -20.67 11.13 3.42
N VAL A 225 -19.80 12.10 3.73
CA VAL A 225 -19.66 12.59 5.12
C VAL A 225 -20.72 13.63 5.46
N HIS A 226 -20.88 14.65 4.62
CA HIS A 226 -21.82 15.74 4.84
C HIS A 226 -22.92 15.77 3.79
N ARG A 227 -24.11 16.24 4.15
CA ARG A 227 -25.26 16.36 3.22
C ARG A 227 -24.90 17.05 1.89
N ASN A 228 -24.08 18.11 1.94
CA ASN A 228 -23.69 18.86 0.75
C ASN A 228 -22.76 18.09 -0.20
N ASP A 229 -22.16 16.98 0.24
CA ASP A 229 -21.29 16.14 -0.59
C ASP A 229 -22.09 15.30 -1.60
N ALA A 230 -23.43 15.26 -1.49
CA ALA A 230 -24.31 14.52 -2.39
C ALA A 230 -24.09 14.86 -3.88
N VAL A 231 -23.71 16.12 -4.19
CA VAL A 231 -23.40 16.55 -5.56
C VAL A 231 -22.12 15.90 -6.08
N ALA A 232 -21.08 15.83 -5.25
CA ALA A 232 -19.83 15.17 -5.62
C ALA A 232 -19.99 13.65 -5.72
N HIS A 233 -20.84 13.07 -4.86
CA HIS A 233 -21.20 11.66 -4.92
C HIS A 233 -21.93 11.30 -6.23
N ASP A 234 -22.96 12.07 -6.63
CA ASP A 234 -23.64 11.86 -7.93
C ASP A 234 -22.66 11.96 -9.12
N ALA A 235 -21.70 12.89 -9.05
CA ALA A 235 -20.64 12.99 -10.03
C ALA A 235 -19.71 11.76 -10.02
N LEU A 236 -19.38 11.20 -8.85
CA LEU A 236 -18.58 9.98 -8.72
C LEU A 236 -19.27 8.77 -9.38
N LEU A 237 -20.58 8.61 -9.18
CA LEU A 237 -21.37 7.56 -9.83
C LEU A 237 -21.38 7.72 -11.36
N CYS A 238 -21.43 8.97 -11.86
CA CYS A 238 -21.26 9.25 -13.28
C CYS A 238 -19.85 8.91 -13.80
N VAL A 239 -18.82 9.03 -12.96
CA VAL A 239 -17.47 8.57 -13.31
C VAL A 239 -17.43 7.05 -13.44
N GLN A 240 -18.07 6.33 -12.52
CA GLN A 240 -18.15 4.87 -12.54
C GLN A 240 -18.85 4.33 -13.78
N THR A 241 -20.00 4.92 -14.11
CA THR A 241 -20.91 4.42 -15.15
C THR A 241 -20.66 5.01 -16.54
N GLY A 242 -19.81 6.04 -16.62
CA GLY A 242 -19.51 6.73 -17.87
C GLY A 242 -20.65 7.61 -18.40
N SER A 243 -21.62 7.98 -17.54
CA SER A 243 -22.74 8.85 -17.88
C SER A 243 -22.45 10.34 -17.63
N LEU A 244 -23.36 11.21 -18.08
CA LEU A 244 -23.39 12.62 -17.75
C LEU A 244 -24.40 12.90 -16.62
N ILE A 245 -24.16 13.96 -15.84
CA ILE A 245 -25.11 14.44 -14.81
C ILE A 245 -26.44 14.88 -15.46
N SER A 246 -26.42 15.31 -16.72
CA SER A 246 -27.63 15.64 -17.48
C SER A 246 -28.51 14.43 -17.82
N ASP A 247 -27.96 13.21 -17.78
CA ASP A 247 -28.67 12.01 -18.16
C ASP A 247 -29.70 11.64 -17.09
N LYS A 248 -30.98 11.59 -17.47
CA LYS A 248 -32.10 11.34 -16.54
C LYS A 248 -32.16 9.90 -16.03
N ASP A 249 -31.66 8.96 -16.84
CA ASP A 249 -31.66 7.52 -16.60
C ASP A 249 -30.33 7.03 -16.00
N ARG A 250 -29.45 7.94 -15.57
CA ARG A 250 -28.16 7.59 -14.96
C ARG A 250 -28.36 6.88 -13.63
N PHE A 251 -27.33 6.14 -13.21
CA PHE A 251 -27.26 5.65 -11.85
C PHE A 251 -27.05 6.83 -10.89
N ARG A 252 -27.98 7.02 -9.96
CA ARG A 252 -27.94 8.03 -8.90
C ARG A 252 -28.78 7.56 -7.72
N PHE A 253 -28.44 8.04 -6.54
CA PHE A 253 -29.20 7.77 -5.33
C PHE A 253 -30.42 8.69 -5.25
N HIS A 254 -31.42 8.29 -4.46
CA HIS A 254 -32.61 9.09 -4.23
C HIS A 254 -32.35 10.14 -3.14
N GLY A 255 -32.50 11.42 -3.48
CA GLY A 255 -32.29 12.52 -2.54
C GLY A 255 -30.82 12.72 -2.14
N ASP A 256 -30.62 13.34 -0.97
CA ASP A 256 -29.31 13.73 -0.42
C ASP A 256 -29.09 13.25 1.02
N GLU A 257 -29.80 12.18 1.43
CA GLU A 257 -29.90 11.72 2.82
C GLU A 257 -28.88 10.62 3.22
N HIS A 258 -27.99 10.20 2.32
CA HIS A 258 -26.98 9.14 2.53
C HIS A 258 -25.66 9.69 3.11
N TYR A 259 -25.73 10.69 3.99
CA TYR A 259 -24.57 11.25 4.68
C TYR A 259 -24.42 10.68 6.10
N LEU A 260 -23.32 11.00 6.77
CA LEU A 260 -23.12 10.65 8.18
C LEU A 260 -23.95 11.61 9.07
N LYS A 261 -25.23 11.29 9.27
CA LYS A 261 -26.15 12.06 10.14
C LYS A 261 -25.61 12.17 11.57
N SER A 262 -25.88 13.28 12.24
CA SER A 262 -25.66 13.42 13.68
C SER A 262 -26.52 12.44 14.48
N ALA A 263 -26.11 12.16 15.71
CA ALA A 263 -26.91 11.34 16.62
C ALA A 263 -28.31 11.93 16.87
N GLU A 264 -28.42 13.27 16.92
CA GLU A 264 -29.68 13.98 17.07
C GLU A 264 -30.60 13.74 15.87
N GLU A 265 -30.09 13.88 14.64
CA GLU A 265 -30.87 13.63 13.41
C GLU A 265 -31.37 12.18 13.35
N MET A 266 -30.52 11.20 13.67
CA MET A 266 -30.90 9.78 13.64
C MET A 266 -31.95 9.45 14.71
N ARG A 267 -31.79 9.96 15.94
CA ARG A 267 -32.79 9.75 16.99
C ARG A 267 -34.10 10.45 16.70
N TYR A 268 -34.07 11.63 16.10
CA TYR A 268 -35.28 12.30 15.65
C TYR A 268 -36.00 11.50 14.56
N LEU A 269 -35.25 10.98 13.57
CA LEU A 269 -35.78 10.16 12.48
C LEU A 269 -36.48 8.90 12.99
N PHE A 270 -35.87 8.19 13.94
CA PHE A 270 -36.37 6.93 14.49
C PHE A 270 -37.04 7.05 15.88
N ARG A 271 -37.56 8.24 16.25
CA ARG A 271 -38.19 8.52 17.55
C ARG A 271 -39.40 7.62 17.90
N GLU A 272 -40.03 7.00 16.92
CA GLU A 272 -41.14 6.05 17.14
C GLU A 272 -40.64 4.63 17.45
N VAL A 273 -39.34 4.37 17.26
CA VAL A 273 -38.69 3.06 17.39
C VAL A 273 -37.32 3.23 18.06
N GLU A 274 -37.28 3.93 19.19
CA GLU A 274 -36.03 4.32 19.90
C GLU A 274 -35.06 3.16 20.12
N SER A 275 -35.59 1.96 20.40
CA SER A 275 -34.80 0.72 20.57
C SER A 275 -33.89 0.39 19.38
N ALA A 276 -34.25 0.79 18.15
CA ALA A 276 -33.42 0.56 16.97
C ALA A 276 -32.14 1.40 16.99
N CYS A 277 -32.21 2.63 17.52
CA CYS A 277 -31.04 3.47 17.78
C CYS A 277 -30.23 2.95 18.97
N ASP A 278 -30.89 2.55 20.06
CA ASP A 278 -30.19 2.02 21.24
C ASP A 278 -29.40 0.74 20.93
N ASN A 279 -29.92 -0.10 20.03
CA ASN A 279 -29.21 -1.30 19.58
C ASN A 279 -27.91 -1.00 18.83
N THR A 280 -27.74 0.20 18.24
CA THR A 280 -26.45 0.61 17.69
C THR A 280 -25.37 0.73 18.77
N LEU A 281 -25.76 1.25 19.94
CA LEU A 281 -24.88 1.37 21.10
C LEU A 281 -24.63 0.01 21.75
N TRP A 282 -25.64 -0.87 21.78
CA TRP A 282 -25.47 -2.24 22.25
C TRP A 282 -24.43 -3.02 21.42
N ILE A 283 -24.51 -2.92 20.09
CA ILE A 283 -23.50 -3.51 19.19
C ILE A 283 -22.14 -2.87 19.44
N ALA A 284 -22.07 -1.54 19.53
CA ALA A 284 -20.81 -0.83 19.78
C ALA A 284 -20.16 -1.21 21.12
N GLU A 285 -20.94 -1.53 22.16
CA GLU A 285 -20.44 -1.98 23.46
C GLU A 285 -19.80 -3.37 23.35
N ARG A 286 -20.50 -4.35 22.75
CA ARG A 286 -20.05 -5.74 22.68
C ARG A 286 -19.01 -6.03 21.61
N ALA A 287 -19.01 -5.30 20.49
CA ALA A 287 -18.12 -5.57 19.37
C ALA A 287 -16.70 -5.08 19.67
N ASN A 288 -15.73 -5.97 19.93
CA ASN A 288 -14.35 -5.64 20.28
C ASN A 288 -13.36 -6.47 19.45
N VAL A 289 -12.77 -5.83 18.44
CA VAL A 289 -11.69 -6.43 17.63
C VAL A 289 -10.37 -5.74 17.98
N GLU A 290 -9.37 -6.53 18.36
CA GLU A 290 -8.02 -6.04 18.60
C GLU A 290 -7.09 -6.45 17.45
N ILE A 291 -6.49 -5.46 16.77
CA ILE A 291 -5.48 -5.71 15.73
C ILE A 291 -4.11 -5.33 16.28
N GLN A 292 -3.21 -6.32 16.29
CA GLN A 292 -1.82 -6.15 16.70
C GLN A 292 -0.99 -5.65 15.52
N PHE A 293 -0.07 -4.73 15.79
CA PHE A 293 0.83 -4.16 14.79
C PHE A 293 2.26 -4.16 15.33
N GLY A 294 3.24 -4.34 14.43
CA GLY A 294 4.66 -4.15 14.73
C GLY A 294 5.42 -5.39 15.19
N ASP A 295 4.74 -6.49 15.53
CA ASP A 295 5.37 -7.77 15.84
C ASP A 295 5.78 -8.49 14.55
N ALA A 296 7.07 -8.79 14.38
CA ALA A 296 7.55 -9.44 13.16
C ALA A 296 7.01 -10.88 13.05
N LEU A 297 6.35 -11.17 11.93
CA LEU A 297 5.78 -12.47 11.57
C LEU A 297 6.54 -13.00 10.35
N LEU A 298 7.64 -13.70 10.64
CA LEU A 298 8.53 -14.23 9.61
C LEU A 298 8.07 -15.63 9.17
N PRO A 299 8.14 -15.95 7.86
CA PRO A 299 7.93 -17.30 7.37
C PRO A 299 9.06 -18.24 7.79
N ASP A 300 8.73 -19.53 7.92
CA ASP A 300 9.71 -20.58 8.17
C ASP A 300 10.37 -21.03 6.85
N PHE A 301 11.68 -21.32 6.88
CA PHE A 301 12.37 -21.94 5.75
C PHE A 301 12.32 -23.48 5.86
N PRO A 302 12.00 -24.23 4.78
CA PRO A 302 12.03 -25.69 4.80
C PRO A 302 13.47 -26.22 4.88
N LEU A 303 13.89 -26.64 6.08
CA LEU A 303 15.25 -27.11 6.35
C LEU A 303 15.53 -28.51 5.76
N PRO A 304 16.74 -28.75 5.24
CA PRO A 304 17.18 -30.10 4.87
C PRO A 304 17.41 -30.98 6.10
N GLU A 305 17.32 -32.30 5.93
CA GLU A 305 17.59 -33.26 7.01
C GLU A 305 19.01 -33.07 7.57
N GLY A 306 19.14 -33.11 8.90
CA GLY A 306 20.42 -33.03 9.61
C GLY A 306 20.77 -31.66 10.19
N PHE A 307 19.98 -30.62 9.92
CA PHE A 307 20.12 -29.32 10.57
C PHE A 307 19.11 -29.17 11.71
N GLU A 308 19.58 -28.61 12.83
CA GLU A 308 18.77 -28.36 14.02
C GLU A 308 17.83 -27.16 13.83
N ASP A 309 18.36 -26.08 13.26
CA ASP A 309 17.64 -24.84 13.00
C ASP A 309 18.15 -24.11 11.75
N ASP A 310 17.46 -23.01 11.41
CA ASP A 310 17.78 -22.15 10.27
C ASP A 310 19.13 -21.44 10.41
N THR A 311 19.54 -21.13 11.63
CA THR A 311 20.79 -20.45 11.95
C THR A 311 22.00 -21.35 11.68
N ALA A 312 21.92 -22.62 12.05
CA ALA A 312 22.93 -23.63 11.76
C ALA A 312 23.08 -23.83 10.25
N TYR A 313 21.98 -23.90 9.52
CA TYR A 313 22.01 -24.06 8.07
C TYR A 313 22.57 -22.82 7.35
N LEU A 314 22.11 -21.63 7.74
CA LEU A 314 22.62 -20.36 7.21
C LEU A 314 24.12 -20.22 7.44
N ARG A 315 24.60 -20.57 8.64
CA ARG A 315 26.03 -20.55 8.97
C ARG A 315 26.83 -21.46 8.05
N GLN A 316 26.37 -22.69 7.80
CA GLN A 316 27.06 -23.60 6.88
C GLN A 316 27.19 -23.00 5.48
N LEU A 317 26.06 -22.55 4.89
CA LEU A 317 26.05 -21.95 3.55
C LEU A 317 26.95 -20.72 3.47
N THR A 318 26.96 -19.89 4.51
CA THR A 318 27.78 -18.68 4.60
C THR A 318 29.27 -19.01 4.50
N PHE A 319 29.75 -19.99 5.26
CA PHE A 319 31.18 -20.37 5.22
C PHE A 319 31.57 -21.11 3.95
N GLU A 320 30.66 -21.88 3.35
CA GLU A 320 30.87 -22.47 2.02
C GLU A 320 31.01 -21.38 0.95
N GLY A 321 30.10 -20.41 0.94
CA GLY A 321 30.13 -19.27 0.03
C GLY A 321 31.34 -18.36 0.24
N ALA A 322 31.74 -18.13 1.50
CA ALA A 322 32.93 -17.34 1.83
C ALA A 322 34.19 -17.92 1.20
N ARG A 323 34.38 -19.25 1.26
CA ARG A 323 35.55 -19.93 0.65
C ARG A 323 35.58 -19.78 -0.87
N LEU A 324 34.43 -19.72 -1.51
CA LEU A 324 34.33 -19.51 -2.94
C LEU A 324 34.61 -18.06 -3.35
N ARG A 325 34.21 -17.08 -2.52
CA ARG A 325 34.40 -15.63 -2.80
C ARG A 325 35.79 -15.13 -2.44
N TRP A 326 36.32 -15.51 -1.28
CA TRP A 326 37.58 -15.01 -0.72
C TRP A 326 38.71 -16.04 -0.65
N GLY A 327 38.45 -17.29 -1.04
CA GLY A 327 39.43 -18.37 -1.03
C GLY A 327 39.48 -19.16 0.28
N ASP A 328 40.35 -20.17 0.33
CA ASP A 328 40.57 -21.02 1.49
C ASP A 328 42.10 -21.18 1.72
N PRO A 329 42.68 -20.74 2.85
CA PRO A 329 42.02 -20.24 4.07
C PRO A 329 41.41 -18.83 3.93
N LEU A 330 40.39 -18.55 4.73
CA LEU A 330 39.75 -17.23 4.80
C LEU A 330 40.64 -16.22 5.56
N PRO A 331 40.69 -14.95 5.12
CA PRO A 331 41.31 -13.87 5.89
C PRO A 331 40.64 -13.64 7.26
N ASP A 332 41.41 -13.29 8.28
CA ASP A 332 40.90 -13.09 9.65
C ASP A 332 39.79 -12.03 9.71
N GLU A 333 39.96 -10.90 9.01
CA GLU A 333 38.95 -9.83 8.94
C GLU A 333 37.59 -10.30 8.39
N VAL A 334 37.62 -11.25 7.44
CA VAL A 334 36.40 -11.84 6.85
C VAL A 334 35.73 -12.74 7.87
N VAL A 335 36.50 -13.58 8.58
CA VAL A 335 35.98 -14.49 9.60
C VAL A 335 35.34 -13.71 10.75
N GLU A 336 35.99 -12.65 11.22
CA GLU A 336 35.46 -11.78 12.28
C GLU A 336 34.16 -11.08 11.84
N ARG A 337 34.14 -10.54 10.62
CA ARG A 337 32.95 -9.88 10.06
C ARG A 337 31.77 -10.85 9.95
N LEU A 338 31.99 -12.03 9.37
CA LEU A 338 30.93 -13.04 9.22
C LEU A 338 30.42 -13.56 10.57
N ALA A 339 31.30 -13.76 11.55
CA ALA A 339 30.90 -14.20 12.89
C ALA A 339 30.02 -13.16 13.59
N TYR A 340 30.36 -11.88 13.48
CA TYR A 340 29.54 -10.79 14.01
C TYR A 340 28.18 -10.69 13.30
N GLU A 341 28.18 -10.66 11.96
CA GLU A 341 26.93 -10.54 11.20
C GLU A 341 25.99 -11.72 11.44
N LEU A 342 26.48 -12.96 11.40
CA LEU A 342 25.69 -14.16 11.67
C LEU A 342 25.07 -14.13 13.07
N LYS A 343 25.83 -13.68 14.07
CA LYS A 343 25.32 -13.52 15.43
C LYS A 343 24.17 -12.51 15.48
N VAL A 344 24.33 -11.34 14.85
CA VAL A 344 23.27 -10.32 14.82
C VAL A 344 22.03 -10.81 14.08
N ILE A 345 22.21 -11.50 12.95
CA ILE A 345 21.10 -12.09 12.17
C ILE A 345 20.32 -13.10 13.01
N ALA A 346 21.03 -13.98 13.73
CA ALA A 346 20.43 -14.98 14.61
C ALA A 346 19.72 -14.34 15.81
N ASP A 347 20.37 -13.41 16.51
CA ASP A 347 19.81 -12.72 17.68
C ASP A 347 18.53 -11.93 17.34
N MET A 348 18.41 -11.46 16.09
CA MET A 348 17.22 -10.75 15.60
C MET A 348 16.17 -11.67 14.98
N GLY A 349 16.44 -12.98 14.85
CA GLY A 349 15.51 -13.96 14.28
C GLY A 349 15.37 -13.92 12.76
N PHE A 350 16.35 -13.38 12.03
CA PHE A 350 16.27 -13.21 10.58
C PHE A 350 16.94 -14.32 9.75
N SER A 351 17.33 -15.43 10.37
CA SER A 351 18.01 -16.54 9.69
C SER A 351 17.17 -17.14 8.55
N SER A 352 15.91 -17.49 8.81
CA SER A 352 14.97 -17.96 7.77
C SER A 352 14.77 -16.96 6.64
N TYR A 353 14.77 -15.66 6.92
CA TYR A 353 14.64 -14.63 5.89
C TYR A 353 15.81 -14.64 4.89
N PHE A 354 17.04 -14.76 5.41
CA PHE A 354 18.23 -14.89 4.56
C PHE A 354 18.20 -16.17 3.73
N LEU A 355 17.76 -17.29 4.30
CA LEU A 355 17.63 -18.57 3.59
C LEU A 355 16.59 -18.49 2.46
N ILE A 356 15.43 -17.88 2.70
CA ILE A 356 14.39 -17.68 1.68
C ILE A 356 14.94 -16.83 0.53
N THR A 357 15.60 -15.72 0.86
CA THR A 357 16.19 -14.82 -0.14
C THR A 357 17.28 -15.54 -0.95
N TRP A 358 18.16 -16.29 -0.28
CA TRP A 358 19.17 -17.12 -0.94
C TRP A 358 18.56 -18.16 -1.87
N ASP A 359 17.54 -18.89 -1.43
CA ASP A 359 16.87 -19.94 -2.21
C ASP A 359 16.23 -19.38 -3.49
N LEU A 360 15.55 -18.22 -3.39
CA LEU A 360 14.96 -17.54 -4.54
C LEU A 360 16.04 -17.08 -5.53
N ILE A 361 17.12 -16.47 -5.05
CA ILE A 361 18.22 -16.00 -5.93
C ILE A 361 18.97 -17.17 -6.54
N LYS A 362 19.19 -18.25 -5.78
CA LYS A 362 19.79 -19.48 -6.25
C LYS A 362 18.95 -20.10 -7.36
N HIS A 363 17.63 -20.21 -7.17
CA HIS A 363 16.72 -20.72 -8.19
C HIS A 363 16.81 -19.91 -9.48
N ALA A 364 16.82 -18.56 -9.39
CA ALA A 364 16.96 -17.70 -10.55
C ALA A 364 18.27 -18.01 -11.33
N ARG A 365 19.40 -18.05 -10.62
CA ARG A 365 20.71 -18.33 -11.23
C ARG A 365 20.79 -19.73 -11.84
N ASP A 366 20.31 -20.76 -11.14
CA ASP A 366 20.31 -22.15 -11.62
C ASP A 366 19.46 -22.31 -12.90
N ASN A 367 18.45 -21.47 -13.10
CA ASN A 367 17.58 -21.47 -14.28
C ASN A 367 17.98 -20.41 -15.33
N ASN A 368 19.20 -19.86 -15.24
CA ASN A 368 19.72 -18.83 -16.16
C ASN A 368 18.88 -17.54 -16.21
N ILE A 369 18.17 -17.21 -15.13
CA ILE A 369 17.49 -15.94 -14.97
C ILE A 369 18.49 -14.94 -14.40
N ARG A 370 18.77 -13.86 -15.14
CA ARG A 370 19.74 -12.85 -14.72
C ARG A 370 19.23 -12.11 -13.49
N VAL A 371 20.07 -12.06 -12.46
CA VAL A 371 19.84 -11.34 -11.20
C VAL A 371 20.71 -10.09 -11.18
N GLY A 372 20.20 -8.99 -10.63
CA GLY A 372 21.01 -7.79 -10.40
C GLY A 372 22.07 -8.00 -9.31
N PRO A 373 23.09 -7.13 -9.22
CA PRO A 373 24.17 -7.26 -8.23
C PRO A 373 23.75 -6.97 -6.77
N GLY A 374 22.45 -6.76 -6.52
CA GLY A 374 21.87 -6.31 -5.26
C GLY A 374 21.67 -4.79 -5.22
N ARG A 375 20.64 -4.36 -4.47
CA ARG A 375 20.33 -2.94 -4.22
C ARG A 375 20.06 -2.66 -2.75
N GLY A 376 19.97 -1.38 -2.42
CA GLY A 376 19.67 -0.95 -1.05
C GLY A 376 20.82 -1.21 -0.07
N SER A 377 20.49 -1.33 1.21
CA SER A 377 21.48 -1.52 2.27
C SER A 377 22.02 -2.95 2.34
N ALA A 378 21.35 -3.95 1.74
CA ALA A 378 21.78 -5.34 1.73
C ALA A 378 23.21 -5.54 1.18
N ALA A 379 23.68 -4.64 0.30
CA ALA A 379 25.05 -4.65 -0.21
C ALA A 379 26.13 -4.44 0.87
N GLY A 380 25.78 -3.93 2.05
CA GLY A 380 26.69 -3.82 3.21
C GLY A 380 26.81 -5.08 4.07
N CYS A 381 26.16 -6.18 3.68
CA CYS A 381 26.13 -7.43 4.43
C CYS A 381 27.07 -8.47 3.79
N ALA A 382 28.11 -8.87 4.51
CA ALA A 382 29.05 -9.91 4.07
C ALA A 382 28.35 -11.28 3.95
N VAL A 383 27.43 -11.61 4.86
CA VAL A 383 26.61 -12.84 4.74
C VAL A 383 25.83 -12.84 3.43
N ALA A 384 25.18 -11.73 3.06
CA ALA A 384 24.44 -11.64 1.80
C ALA A 384 25.36 -11.85 0.57
N TYR A 385 26.57 -11.28 0.60
CA TYR A 385 27.56 -11.43 -0.46
C TYR A 385 28.02 -12.90 -0.64
N THR A 386 28.25 -13.62 0.46
CA THR A 386 28.62 -15.05 0.41
C THR A 386 27.52 -15.94 -0.15
N LEU A 387 26.26 -15.51 -0.07
CA LEU A 387 25.10 -16.23 -0.57
C LEU A 387 24.71 -15.81 -1.99
N TRP A 388 25.50 -14.95 -2.65
CA TRP A 388 25.16 -14.34 -3.96
C TRP A 388 23.85 -13.55 -3.96
N ILE A 389 23.35 -13.20 -2.77
CA ILE A 389 22.23 -12.26 -2.63
C ILE A 389 22.66 -10.88 -3.15
N THR A 390 23.93 -10.53 -2.91
CA THR A 390 24.60 -9.39 -3.52
C THR A 390 25.90 -9.84 -4.19
N ASP A 391 26.38 -9.05 -5.16
CA ASP A 391 27.63 -9.31 -5.90
C ASP A 391 28.72 -8.26 -5.65
N LEU A 392 28.49 -7.34 -4.69
CA LEU A 392 29.46 -6.33 -4.30
C LEU A 392 30.13 -6.70 -2.98
N ASP A 393 31.46 -6.77 -2.95
CA ASP A 393 32.24 -7.09 -1.75
C ASP A 393 32.16 -5.93 -0.71
N PRO A 394 31.47 -6.11 0.43
CA PRO A 394 31.28 -5.04 1.39
C PRO A 394 32.56 -4.65 2.14
N ILE A 395 33.53 -5.56 2.27
CA ILE A 395 34.79 -5.28 2.96
C ILE A 395 35.68 -4.44 2.05
N LYS A 396 35.79 -4.82 0.77
CA LYS A 396 36.57 -4.07 -0.23
C LYS A 396 36.10 -2.61 -0.41
N TYR A 397 34.78 -2.37 -0.33
CA TYR A 397 34.19 -1.06 -0.55
C TYR A 397 33.81 -0.31 0.73
N ASP A 398 34.25 -0.78 1.90
CA ASP A 398 33.92 -0.22 3.24
C ASP A 398 32.41 0.03 3.44
N LEU A 399 31.59 -0.95 3.07
CA LEU A 399 30.15 -0.90 3.25
C LEU A 399 29.76 -1.43 4.64
N LEU A 400 28.92 -0.65 5.33
CA LEU A 400 28.60 -0.87 6.74
C LEU A 400 27.41 -1.83 6.91
N PHE A 401 27.60 -2.87 7.72
CA PHE A 401 26.53 -3.80 8.08
C PHE A 401 25.44 -3.13 8.92
N GLU A 402 25.80 -2.23 9.85
CA GLU A 402 24.86 -1.55 10.75
C GLU A 402 23.89 -0.63 10.01
N ARG A 403 24.23 -0.23 8.78
CA ARG A 403 23.32 0.49 7.89
C ARG A 403 22.22 -0.43 7.35
N PHE A 404 22.51 -1.72 7.21
CA PHE A 404 21.54 -2.75 6.85
C PHE A 404 20.76 -3.25 8.07
N LEU A 405 21.47 -3.80 9.06
CA LEU A 405 20.90 -4.33 10.29
C LEU A 405 21.55 -3.66 11.50
N ASN A 406 20.78 -2.80 12.17
CA ASN A 406 21.25 -2.10 13.36
C ASN A 406 20.92 -2.93 14.62
N PRO A 407 21.92 -3.44 15.37
CA PRO A 407 21.67 -4.30 16.53
C PRO A 407 20.96 -3.57 17.68
N SER A 408 20.98 -2.24 17.72
CA SER A 408 20.28 -1.45 18.74
C SER A 408 18.79 -1.25 18.43
N ARG A 409 18.30 -1.73 17.27
CA ARG A 409 16.90 -1.61 16.87
C ARG A 409 16.47 -2.81 16.03
N ILE A 410 15.54 -3.59 16.57
CA ILE A 410 14.86 -4.61 15.78
C ILE A 410 13.91 -3.91 14.79
N SER A 411 14.25 -3.99 13.52
CA SER A 411 13.40 -3.61 12.39
C SER A 411 13.59 -4.62 11.29
N MET A 412 12.51 -5.00 10.60
CA MET A 412 12.60 -5.93 9.48
C MET A 412 13.56 -5.39 8.41
N PRO A 413 14.58 -6.17 8.02
CA PRO A 413 15.43 -5.83 6.90
C PRO A 413 14.65 -5.91 5.59
N ASP A 414 15.03 -5.07 4.63
CA ASP A 414 14.46 -5.07 3.27
C ASP A 414 15.57 -5.48 2.30
N ILE A 415 15.52 -6.75 1.87
CA ILE A 415 16.36 -7.31 0.81
C ILE A 415 15.53 -7.37 -0.45
N ASP A 416 15.83 -6.40 -1.28
CA ASP A 416 15.27 -6.18 -2.59
C ASP A 416 15.91 -7.11 -3.63
N MET A 417 15.09 -7.77 -4.46
CA MET A 417 15.56 -8.65 -5.52
C MET A 417 15.27 -8.06 -6.90
N ASP A 418 16.27 -8.12 -7.78
CA ASP A 418 16.23 -7.59 -9.14
C ASP A 418 16.39 -8.73 -10.15
N PHE A 419 15.42 -8.86 -11.06
CA PHE A 419 15.40 -9.90 -12.09
C PHE A 419 15.21 -9.31 -13.48
N ASP A 420 15.62 -10.07 -14.49
CA ASP A 420 15.14 -9.89 -15.85
C ASP A 420 13.60 -9.86 -15.88
N THR A 421 13.03 -8.84 -16.51
CA THR A 421 11.58 -8.56 -16.45
C THR A 421 10.73 -9.72 -16.98
N ARG A 422 11.28 -10.50 -17.92
CA ARG A 422 10.59 -11.60 -18.59
C ARG A 422 10.29 -12.77 -17.65
N TYR A 423 11.03 -12.89 -16.55
CA TYR A 423 10.99 -14.04 -15.63
C TYR A 423 10.45 -13.68 -14.25
N ARG A 424 9.95 -12.45 -14.05
CA ARG A 424 9.38 -12.03 -12.76
C ARG A 424 8.23 -12.95 -12.32
N ASP A 425 7.32 -13.28 -13.22
CA ASP A 425 6.17 -14.12 -12.90
C ASP A 425 6.59 -15.58 -12.61
N GLU A 426 7.69 -16.03 -13.22
CA GLU A 426 8.29 -17.33 -12.90
C GLU A 426 8.85 -17.36 -11.47
N MET A 427 9.50 -16.28 -11.03
CA MET A 427 9.99 -16.17 -9.65
C MET A 427 8.84 -16.19 -8.63
N ILE A 428 7.73 -15.53 -8.92
CA ILE A 428 6.53 -15.55 -8.06
C ILE A 428 5.93 -16.96 -8.03
N ARG A 429 5.83 -17.62 -9.19
CA ARG A 429 5.35 -19.00 -9.28
C ARG A 429 6.23 -19.95 -8.47
N TYR A 430 7.55 -19.86 -8.60
CA TYR A 430 8.48 -20.66 -7.81
C TYR A 430 8.30 -20.43 -6.32
N ALA A 431 8.18 -19.17 -5.87
CA ALA A 431 7.92 -18.85 -4.47
C ALA A 431 6.61 -19.52 -3.99
N ALA A 432 5.52 -19.41 -4.76
CA ALA A 432 4.24 -20.02 -4.42
C ALA A 432 4.28 -21.56 -4.41
N GLU A 433 5.07 -22.20 -5.27
CA GLU A 433 5.26 -23.65 -5.29
C GLU A 433 6.15 -24.14 -4.15
N ARG A 434 7.18 -23.35 -3.79
CA ARG A 434 8.16 -23.68 -2.76
C ARG A 434 7.63 -23.47 -1.35
N TYR A 435 6.91 -22.37 -1.12
CA TYR A 435 6.46 -21.92 0.21
C TYR A 435 4.96 -22.11 0.45
N GLY A 436 4.19 -22.54 -0.57
CA GLY A 436 2.75 -22.78 -0.48
C GLY A 436 1.92 -21.69 -1.18
N ARG A 437 0.96 -22.12 -2.01
CA ARG A 437 0.14 -21.20 -2.83
C ARG A 437 -0.81 -20.34 -2.00
N ASP A 438 -1.15 -20.78 -0.80
CA ASP A 438 -1.95 -20.09 0.20
C ASP A 438 -1.11 -19.28 1.20
N HIS A 439 0.21 -19.32 1.10
CA HIS A 439 1.16 -18.56 1.92
C HIS A 439 1.81 -17.38 1.17
N VAL A 440 1.69 -17.35 -0.17
CA VAL A 440 2.32 -16.37 -1.05
C VAL A 440 1.29 -15.58 -1.84
N ALA A 441 1.36 -14.25 -1.78
CA ALA A 441 0.52 -13.36 -2.58
C ALA A 441 1.28 -12.11 -3.03
N GLN A 442 0.87 -11.52 -4.13
CA GLN A 442 1.30 -10.17 -4.49
C GLN A 442 0.54 -9.14 -3.63
N ILE A 443 1.07 -7.92 -3.51
CA ILE A 443 0.41 -6.88 -2.72
C ILE A 443 -0.50 -6.01 -3.61
N VAL A 444 -1.68 -5.61 -3.13
CA VAL A 444 -2.56 -4.67 -3.84
C VAL A 444 -2.03 -3.24 -3.81
N THR A 445 -2.35 -2.48 -4.83
CA THR A 445 -2.18 -1.02 -4.89
C THR A 445 -3.51 -0.36 -5.24
N PHE A 446 -3.82 0.78 -4.63
CA PHE A 446 -5.01 1.53 -4.96
C PHE A 446 -4.66 2.81 -5.74
N SER A 447 -5.26 2.97 -6.91
CA SER A 447 -5.12 4.20 -7.68
C SER A 447 -6.02 5.29 -7.10
N GLN A 448 -5.45 6.47 -6.86
CA GLN A 448 -6.21 7.65 -6.41
C GLN A 448 -6.53 8.57 -7.58
N ILE A 449 -7.68 9.24 -7.50
CA ILE A 449 -8.02 10.32 -8.42
C ILE A 449 -7.16 11.55 -8.09
N LYS A 450 -6.07 11.73 -8.83
CA LYS A 450 -5.17 12.90 -8.70
C LYS A 450 -5.86 14.18 -9.17
N ALA A 451 -5.44 15.33 -8.61
CA ALA A 451 -5.99 16.66 -8.88
C ALA A 451 -6.36 16.94 -10.36
N ARG A 452 -5.40 16.78 -11.28
CA ARG A 452 -5.63 17.03 -12.72
C ARG A 452 -6.64 16.06 -13.33
N ASN A 453 -6.68 14.82 -12.88
CA ASN A 453 -7.64 13.84 -13.35
C ASN A 453 -9.03 14.09 -12.75
N ALA A 454 -9.11 14.52 -11.48
CA ALA A 454 -10.36 14.94 -10.85
C ALA A 454 -11.02 16.08 -11.65
N VAL A 455 -10.23 17.09 -12.06
CA VAL A 455 -10.69 18.20 -12.91
C VAL A 455 -11.22 17.70 -14.26
N ARG A 456 -10.49 16.78 -14.92
CA ARG A 456 -10.92 16.23 -16.22
C ARG A 456 -12.17 15.37 -16.11
N ASP A 457 -12.27 14.55 -15.07
CA ASP A 457 -13.44 13.73 -14.81
C ASP A 457 -14.66 14.59 -14.46
N ALA A 458 -14.50 15.61 -13.60
CA ALA A 458 -15.54 16.58 -13.28
C ALA A 458 -16.06 17.31 -14.53
N ALA A 459 -15.16 17.83 -15.37
CA ALA A 459 -15.54 18.48 -16.63
C ALA A 459 -16.31 17.53 -17.56
N ARG A 460 -15.87 16.27 -17.67
CA ARG A 460 -16.53 15.26 -18.48
C ARG A 460 -17.95 14.97 -17.99
N VAL A 461 -18.13 14.68 -16.70
CA VAL A 461 -19.46 14.29 -16.17
C VAL A 461 -20.45 15.46 -16.16
N LEU A 462 -19.97 16.69 -16.05
CA LEU A 462 -20.78 17.90 -16.20
C LEU A 462 -21.16 18.19 -17.67
N GLY A 463 -20.64 17.43 -18.63
CA GLY A 463 -20.96 17.59 -20.06
C GLY A 463 -20.17 18.70 -20.77
N TYR A 464 -19.11 19.22 -20.14
CA TYR A 464 -18.26 20.22 -20.77
C TYR A 464 -17.35 19.60 -21.86
N PRO A 465 -16.99 20.37 -22.91
CA PRO A 465 -16.00 19.92 -23.88
C PRO A 465 -14.65 19.59 -23.23
N TYR A 466 -13.93 18.58 -23.75
CA TYR A 466 -12.61 18.17 -23.27
C TYR A 466 -11.63 19.35 -23.10
N ALA A 467 -11.71 20.35 -23.99
CA ALA A 467 -10.89 21.55 -23.95
C ALA A 467 -11.03 22.36 -22.64
N VAL A 468 -12.21 22.37 -22.01
CA VAL A 468 -12.44 23.04 -20.73
C VAL A 468 -11.67 22.33 -19.62
N GLY A 469 -11.86 21.00 -19.49
CA GLY A 469 -11.15 20.19 -18.50
C GLY A 469 -9.62 20.24 -18.69
N ASP A 470 -9.13 20.21 -19.93
CA ASP A 470 -7.70 20.29 -20.21
C ASP A 470 -7.10 21.68 -19.95
N LYS A 471 -7.86 22.76 -20.23
CA LYS A 471 -7.48 24.14 -19.87
C LYS A 471 -7.28 24.27 -18.36
N VAL A 472 -8.28 23.87 -17.58
CA VAL A 472 -8.23 23.93 -16.10
C VAL A 472 -7.11 23.04 -15.57
N ALA A 473 -7.00 21.81 -16.09
CA ALA A 473 -5.95 20.89 -15.69
C ALA A 473 -4.56 21.49 -15.96
N LYS A 474 -4.32 22.16 -17.09
CA LYS A 474 -3.02 22.79 -17.41
C LYS A 474 -2.70 24.01 -16.54
N ALA A 475 -3.69 24.76 -16.09
CA ALA A 475 -3.51 25.91 -15.20
C ALA A 475 -3.06 25.51 -13.77
N MET A 476 -3.11 24.22 -13.43
CA MET A 476 -2.58 23.71 -12.16
C MET A 476 -1.04 23.84 -12.09
N PRO A 477 -0.47 24.06 -10.89
CA PRO A 477 0.97 24.11 -10.67
C PRO A 477 1.71 22.88 -11.22
N PRO A 478 2.92 23.03 -11.77
CA PRO A 478 3.70 21.91 -12.26
C PRO A 478 3.97 20.89 -11.15
N LEU A 479 4.19 19.63 -11.56
CA LEU A 479 4.46 18.56 -10.62
C LEU A 479 5.77 18.82 -9.86
N ILE A 480 5.70 18.81 -8.53
CA ILE A 480 6.88 18.86 -7.67
C ILE A 480 7.22 17.42 -7.29
N MET A 481 8.37 16.92 -7.76
CA MET A 481 8.79 15.52 -7.58
C MET A 481 7.71 14.50 -8.02
N GLY A 482 7.04 14.79 -9.15
CA GLY A 482 5.99 13.93 -9.70
C GLY A 482 4.65 13.95 -8.96
N ARG A 483 4.46 14.88 -8.01
CA ARG A 483 3.21 15.04 -7.25
C ARG A 483 2.50 16.33 -7.62
N ASP A 484 1.19 16.26 -7.77
CA ASP A 484 0.34 17.44 -7.94
C ASP A 484 0.23 18.20 -6.61
N THR A 485 0.11 19.52 -6.69
CA THR A 485 -0.40 20.33 -5.57
C THR A 485 -1.90 20.03 -5.42
N PRO A 486 -2.40 19.67 -4.22
CA PRO A 486 -3.82 19.40 -4.02
C PRO A 486 -4.71 20.59 -4.44
N LEU A 487 -5.93 20.33 -4.93
CA LEU A 487 -6.83 21.40 -5.39
C LEU A 487 -7.15 22.40 -4.28
N GLU A 488 -7.44 21.90 -3.07
CA GLU A 488 -7.69 22.76 -1.91
C GLU A 488 -6.48 23.67 -1.62
N ALA A 489 -5.25 23.16 -1.75
CA ALA A 489 -4.03 23.95 -1.55
C ALA A 489 -3.72 24.93 -2.70
N CYS A 490 -4.35 24.75 -3.86
CA CYS A 490 -4.28 25.71 -4.97
C CYS A 490 -5.21 26.91 -4.72
N LEU A 491 -6.35 26.68 -4.06
CA LEU A 491 -7.36 27.69 -3.76
C LEU A 491 -7.10 28.41 -2.43
N ASP A 492 -6.67 27.67 -1.42
CA ASP A 492 -6.43 28.16 -0.06
C ASP A 492 -4.95 28.01 0.33
N LYS A 493 -4.38 29.04 0.96
CA LYS A 493 -2.99 29.01 1.37
C LYS A 493 -2.79 28.00 2.51
N LYS A 494 -2.03 26.93 2.25
CA LYS A 494 -1.63 25.94 3.25
C LYS A 494 -0.11 26.02 3.51
N PRO A 495 0.38 25.96 4.77
CA PRO A 495 1.81 26.08 5.07
C PRO A 495 2.72 25.05 4.36
N LYS A 496 2.19 23.87 4.07
CA LYS A 496 2.94 22.79 3.38
C LYS A 496 3.07 23.02 1.86
N TYR A 497 2.22 23.86 1.27
CA TYR A 497 2.08 24.01 -0.18
C TYR A 497 2.16 25.47 -0.62
N GLU A 498 2.95 26.30 0.07
CA GLU A 498 3.06 27.73 -0.23
C GLU A 498 3.52 28.01 -1.66
N GLU A 499 4.50 27.26 -2.17
CA GLU A 499 4.97 27.37 -3.56
C GLU A 499 3.86 27.01 -4.55
N GLY A 500 3.16 25.89 -4.31
CA GLY A 500 2.03 25.46 -5.13
C GLY A 500 0.90 26.50 -5.15
N TYR A 501 0.57 27.08 -4.00
CA TYR A 501 -0.38 28.18 -3.90
C TYR A 501 0.08 29.41 -4.70
N ALA A 502 1.35 29.82 -4.58
CA ALA A 502 1.87 30.96 -5.35
C ALA A 502 1.76 30.74 -6.87
N MET A 503 2.06 29.52 -7.34
CA MET A 503 2.00 29.15 -8.75
C MET A 503 0.56 28.99 -9.29
N ALA A 504 -0.43 28.76 -8.42
CA ALA A 504 -1.84 28.56 -8.81
C ALA A 504 -2.64 29.86 -9.01
N ALA A 505 -1.98 31.02 -9.21
CA ALA A 505 -2.65 32.31 -9.34
C ALA A 505 -3.61 32.38 -10.54
N GLU A 506 -3.23 31.82 -11.68
CA GLU A 506 -4.08 31.73 -12.88
C GLU A 506 -5.33 30.87 -12.61
N LEU A 507 -5.15 29.70 -11.99
CA LEU A 507 -6.25 28.80 -11.64
C LEU A 507 -7.27 29.48 -10.72
N ARG A 508 -6.80 30.22 -9.70
CA ARG A 508 -7.69 30.98 -8.80
C ARG A 508 -8.45 32.08 -9.54
N SER A 509 -7.76 32.82 -10.42
CA SER A 509 -8.41 33.85 -11.24
C SER A 509 -9.50 33.25 -12.14
N MET A 510 -9.24 32.10 -12.77
CA MET A 510 -10.25 31.40 -13.56
C MET A 510 -11.42 30.92 -12.70
N TYR A 511 -11.14 30.38 -11.50
CA TYR A 511 -12.17 29.93 -10.56
C TYR A 511 -13.11 31.08 -10.10
N GLU A 512 -12.59 32.30 -9.97
CA GLU A 512 -13.39 33.48 -9.58
C GLU A 512 -14.18 34.10 -10.74
N THR A 513 -13.70 33.97 -11.98
CA THR A 513 -14.22 34.73 -13.13
C THR A 513 -14.99 33.89 -14.15
N GLU A 514 -14.73 32.59 -14.23
CA GLU A 514 -15.35 31.68 -15.21
C GLU A 514 -16.32 30.71 -14.50
N PRO A 515 -17.66 30.84 -14.67
CA PRO A 515 -18.64 29.99 -13.99
C PRO A 515 -18.47 28.50 -14.27
N ASP A 516 -18.08 28.14 -15.50
CA ASP A 516 -17.85 26.74 -15.88
C ASP A 516 -16.64 26.16 -15.14
N VAL A 517 -15.57 26.95 -14.99
CA VAL A 517 -14.38 26.52 -14.25
C VAL A 517 -14.70 26.36 -12.77
N LYS A 518 -15.50 27.28 -12.21
CA LYS A 518 -15.98 27.17 -10.84
C LYS A 518 -16.72 25.85 -10.60
N ALA A 519 -17.70 25.53 -11.44
CA ALA A 519 -18.47 24.30 -11.34
C ALA A 519 -17.59 23.04 -11.44
N VAL A 520 -16.64 23.03 -12.39
CA VAL A 520 -15.69 21.92 -12.55
C VAL A 520 -14.82 21.74 -11.31
N ILE A 521 -14.26 22.83 -10.77
CA ILE A 521 -13.39 22.76 -9.60
C ILE A 521 -14.16 22.33 -8.35
N ASP A 522 -15.37 22.85 -8.14
CA ASP A 522 -16.20 22.51 -6.98
C ASP A 522 -16.52 21.00 -6.94
N VAL A 523 -16.87 20.40 -8.09
CA VAL A 523 -17.05 18.94 -8.20
C VAL A 523 -15.71 18.20 -8.03
N ALA A 524 -14.64 18.67 -8.68
CA ALA A 524 -13.33 18.02 -8.63
C ALA A 524 -12.75 17.92 -7.21
N ARG A 525 -13.04 18.88 -6.33
CA ARG A 525 -12.63 18.84 -4.90
C ARG A 525 -13.21 17.64 -4.15
N GLY A 526 -14.44 17.26 -4.46
CA GLY A 526 -15.07 16.07 -3.88
C GLY A 526 -14.52 14.76 -4.44
N LEU A 527 -14.04 14.77 -5.69
CA LEU A 527 -13.47 13.58 -6.35
C LEU A 527 -11.98 13.35 -6.02
N GLU A 528 -11.21 14.41 -5.78
CA GLU A 528 -9.77 14.31 -5.54
C GLU A 528 -9.46 13.42 -4.32
N GLY A 529 -8.49 12.53 -4.46
CA GLY A 529 -8.02 11.65 -3.39
C GLY A 529 -8.81 10.34 -3.23
N LEU A 530 -10.04 10.26 -3.73
CA LEU A 530 -10.84 9.03 -3.67
C LEU A 530 -10.18 7.87 -4.44
N ARG A 531 -10.48 6.63 -4.05
CA ARG A 531 -9.96 5.43 -4.71
C ARG A 531 -10.76 5.12 -5.97
N ARG A 532 -10.04 4.96 -7.08
CA ARG A 532 -10.63 4.71 -8.41
C ARG A 532 -10.65 3.24 -8.77
N SER A 533 -9.55 2.54 -8.50
CA SER A 533 -9.41 1.13 -8.84
C SER A 533 -8.28 0.50 -8.04
N ASP A 534 -8.32 -0.82 -7.93
CA ASP A 534 -7.30 -1.66 -7.37
C ASP A 534 -6.47 -2.35 -8.47
N GLY A 535 -5.16 -2.37 -8.27
CA GLY A 535 -4.17 -2.99 -9.14
C GLY A 535 -3.17 -3.82 -8.33
N ILE A 536 -2.18 -4.40 -9.01
CA ILE A 536 -1.16 -5.21 -8.36
C ILE A 536 0.13 -4.41 -8.24
N HIS A 537 0.78 -4.47 -7.07
CA HIS A 537 2.08 -3.86 -6.87
C HIS A 537 3.09 -4.46 -7.85
N ALA A 538 3.90 -3.59 -8.46
CA ALA A 538 4.83 -3.96 -9.52
C ALA A 538 6.00 -4.87 -9.07
N ALA A 539 6.18 -5.06 -7.76
CA ALA A 539 7.33 -5.73 -7.19
C ALA A 539 6.96 -6.58 -5.97
N ALA A 540 6.40 -5.93 -4.94
CA ALA A 540 6.06 -6.53 -3.66
C ALA A 540 5.22 -7.82 -3.71
N VAL A 541 5.77 -8.83 -3.04
CA VAL A 541 5.20 -10.13 -2.71
C VAL A 541 5.26 -10.28 -1.19
N VAL A 542 4.25 -10.90 -0.60
CA VAL A 542 4.23 -11.29 0.81
C VAL A 542 4.36 -12.81 0.91
N ILE A 543 5.16 -13.28 1.86
CA ILE A 543 5.33 -14.70 2.19
C ILE A 543 5.06 -14.85 3.69
N THR A 544 4.19 -15.79 4.06
CA THR A 544 3.66 -15.93 5.41
C THR A 544 3.90 -17.32 6.01
N LYS A 545 3.99 -17.39 7.34
CA LYS A 545 4.20 -18.64 8.08
C LYS A 545 2.96 -19.53 8.05
N ASP A 546 1.81 -18.99 8.43
CA ASP A 546 0.49 -19.63 8.29
C ASP A 546 -0.18 -19.17 6.99
N PRO A 547 -1.29 -19.79 6.54
CA PRO A 547 -2.01 -19.33 5.36
C PRO A 547 -2.36 -17.84 5.45
N LEU A 548 -2.27 -17.12 4.34
CA LEU A 548 -2.49 -15.66 4.23
C LEU A 548 -3.80 -15.21 4.89
N THR A 549 -4.85 -16.01 4.74
CA THR A 549 -6.20 -15.74 5.28
C THR A 549 -6.31 -15.89 6.81
N THR A 550 -5.21 -16.23 7.48
CA THR A 550 -5.05 -16.11 8.94
C THR A 550 -4.77 -14.66 9.35
N TYR A 551 -4.13 -13.88 8.48
CA TYR A 551 -3.61 -12.54 8.78
C TYR A 551 -4.36 -11.43 8.03
N LEU A 552 -4.71 -11.66 6.77
CA LEU A 552 -5.31 -10.65 5.91
C LEU A 552 -6.26 -11.23 4.85
N PRO A 553 -7.20 -10.44 4.33
CA PRO A 553 -8.05 -10.86 3.22
C PRO A 553 -7.27 -10.84 1.90
N ILE A 554 -7.62 -11.75 0.99
CA ILE A 554 -6.99 -11.88 -0.34
C ILE A 554 -8.04 -11.86 -1.46
N GLN A 555 -7.59 -11.71 -2.70
CA GLN A 555 -8.42 -11.75 -3.90
C GLN A 555 -7.64 -12.29 -5.11
N ARG A 556 -8.36 -12.82 -6.11
CA ARG A 556 -7.79 -13.11 -7.43
C ARG A 556 -7.90 -11.90 -8.34
N LYS A 557 -6.87 -11.69 -9.17
CA LYS A 557 -6.89 -10.72 -10.28
C LYS A 557 -6.86 -11.46 -11.62
N PRO A 558 -8.01 -11.87 -12.17
CA PRO A 558 -8.05 -12.58 -13.44
C PRO A 558 -7.57 -11.71 -14.59
N GLU A 559 -6.84 -12.33 -15.52
CA GLU A 559 -6.41 -11.72 -16.76
C GLU A 559 -7.17 -12.33 -17.94
N GLY A 560 -7.56 -11.50 -18.90
CA GLY A 560 -8.28 -11.96 -20.08
C GLY A 560 -7.48 -13.00 -20.87
N GLY A 561 -8.09 -14.17 -21.10
CA GLY A 561 -7.48 -15.25 -21.87
C GLY A 561 -6.57 -16.21 -21.08
N LYS A 562 -6.41 -16.02 -19.76
CA LYS A 562 -5.71 -16.96 -18.88
C LYS A 562 -6.69 -17.76 -18.00
N PRO A 563 -6.38 -19.03 -17.65
CA PRO A 563 -7.14 -19.79 -16.65
C PRO A 563 -7.19 -19.06 -15.31
N ILE A 564 -8.30 -19.21 -14.57
CA ILE A 564 -8.48 -18.54 -13.27
C ILE A 564 -7.52 -19.07 -12.22
N GLU A 565 -7.08 -20.33 -12.38
CA GLU A 565 -6.11 -21.01 -11.52
C GLU A 565 -4.72 -20.35 -11.61
N GLU A 566 -4.41 -19.75 -12.75
CA GLU A 566 -3.17 -19.01 -13.01
C GLU A 566 -3.29 -17.51 -12.66
N ALA A 567 -4.49 -17.04 -12.31
CA ALA A 567 -4.69 -15.66 -11.90
C ALA A 567 -3.88 -15.35 -10.63
N PRO A 568 -3.13 -14.24 -10.60
CA PRO A 568 -2.42 -13.81 -9.41
C PRO A 568 -3.34 -13.71 -8.19
N VAL A 569 -2.85 -14.23 -7.06
CA VAL A 569 -3.43 -13.98 -5.73
C VAL A 569 -2.81 -12.70 -5.19
N VAL A 570 -3.67 -11.81 -4.72
CA VAL A 570 -3.31 -10.46 -4.28
C VAL A 570 -3.90 -10.21 -2.90
N THR A 571 -3.16 -9.55 -2.02
CA THR A 571 -3.71 -9.07 -0.73
C THR A 571 -4.82 -8.05 -0.96
N GLN A 572 -5.70 -7.87 0.02
CA GLN A 572 -6.66 -6.76 0.04
C GLN A 572 -6.11 -5.53 0.78
N TYR A 573 -4.99 -5.68 1.50
CA TYR A 573 -4.29 -4.58 2.18
C TYR A 573 -3.07 -4.12 1.38
N GLU A 574 -2.89 -2.81 1.27
CA GLU A 574 -1.74 -2.21 0.60
C GLU A 574 -0.44 -2.38 1.39
N MET A 575 0.70 -2.14 0.74
CA MET A 575 2.05 -2.42 1.25
C MET A 575 2.30 -1.94 2.68
N GLY A 576 2.00 -0.66 2.98
CA GLY A 576 2.24 -0.12 4.31
C GLY A 576 1.40 -0.76 5.42
N ASN A 577 0.24 -1.33 5.06
CA ASN A 577 -0.63 -2.03 5.97
C ASN A 577 -0.20 -3.50 6.17
N VAL A 578 0.27 -4.17 5.12
CA VAL A 578 0.89 -5.50 5.21
C VAL A 578 2.14 -5.46 6.11
N GLU A 579 3.01 -4.47 5.93
CA GLU A 579 4.19 -4.26 6.78
C GLU A 579 3.81 -3.94 8.23
N ALA A 580 2.75 -3.16 8.44
CA ALA A 580 2.29 -2.81 9.78
C ALA A 580 1.77 -4.03 10.55
N LEU A 581 1.17 -5.02 9.88
CA LEU A 581 0.80 -6.31 10.48
C LEU A 581 2.04 -7.17 10.82
N GLY A 582 3.23 -6.74 10.43
CA GLY A 582 4.48 -7.45 10.71
C GLY A 582 4.82 -8.56 9.71
N LEU A 583 4.04 -8.69 8.63
CA LEU A 583 4.27 -9.71 7.61
C LEU A 583 5.51 -9.39 6.77
N LEU A 584 6.25 -10.44 6.40
CA LEU A 584 7.42 -10.29 5.55
C LEU A 584 7.01 -9.92 4.12
N LYS A 585 7.45 -8.73 3.70
CA LYS A 585 7.40 -8.26 2.33
C LYS A 585 8.76 -8.53 1.65
N MET A 586 8.72 -8.99 0.41
CA MET A 586 9.88 -9.08 -0.48
C MET A 586 9.56 -8.43 -1.82
N ASP A 587 10.47 -7.61 -2.36
CA ASP A 587 10.27 -6.95 -3.66
C ASP A 587 10.92 -7.74 -4.79
N PHE A 588 10.10 -8.29 -5.69
CA PHE A 588 10.57 -8.98 -6.89
C PHE A 588 10.46 -8.01 -8.07
N LEU A 589 11.52 -7.24 -8.32
CA LEU A 589 11.51 -6.19 -9.32
C LEU A 589 12.03 -6.70 -10.66
N GLY A 590 11.23 -6.50 -11.71
CA GLY A 590 11.72 -6.67 -13.08
C GLY A 590 12.47 -5.42 -13.53
N LEU A 591 13.74 -5.55 -13.90
CA LEU A 591 14.55 -4.44 -14.41
C LEU A 591 14.93 -4.60 -15.89
N ARG A 592 14.48 -3.65 -16.71
CA ARG A 592 14.73 -3.66 -18.17
C ARG A 592 16.21 -3.62 -18.55
N ASN A 593 17.07 -3.06 -17.69
CA ASN A 593 18.51 -3.02 -17.98
C ASN A 593 19.13 -4.43 -17.96
N LEU A 594 18.61 -5.35 -17.14
CA LEU A 594 19.03 -6.74 -17.12
C LEU A 594 18.62 -7.45 -18.41
N ASP A 595 17.41 -7.18 -18.93
CA ASP A 595 16.94 -7.69 -20.22
C ASP A 595 17.91 -7.28 -21.35
N VAL A 596 18.27 -5.99 -21.39
CA VAL A 596 19.18 -5.42 -22.38
C VAL A 596 20.57 -6.05 -22.29
N MET A 597 21.08 -6.29 -21.07
CA MET A 597 22.35 -6.98 -20.87
C MET A 597 22.29 -8.43 -21.39
N SER A 598 21.25 -9.19 -21.03
CA SER A 598 21.04 -10.56 -21.49
C SER A 598 20.97 -10.64 -23.02
N ASP A 599 20.20 -9.76 -23.65
CA ASP A 599 20.05 -9.74 -25.12
C ASP A 599 21.37 -9.34 -25.80
N THR A 600 22.12 -8.41 -25.21
CA THR A 600 23.44 -7.99 -25.72
C THR A 600 24.43 -9.16 -25.69
N LEU A 601 24.50 -9.92 -24.60
CA LEU A 601 25.35 -11.10 -24.49
C LEU A 601 24.97 -12.18 -25.51
N ALA A 602 23.68 -12.45 -25.66
CA ALA A 602 23.19 -13.39 -26.66
C ALA A 602 23.57 -12.99 -28.09
N LEU A 603 23.50 -11.68 -28.40
CA LEU A 603 23.92 -11.14 -29.70
C LEU A 603 25.43 -11.24 -29.92
N ILE A 604 26.24 -10.93 -28.91
CA ILE A 604 27.71 -11.09 -28.97
C ILE A 604 28.06 -12.54 -29.24
N LYS A 605 27.47 -13.48 -28.50
CA LYS A 605 27.68 -14.92 -28.73
C LYS A 605 27.24 -15.34 -30.13
N LYS A 606 26.07 -14.90 -30.60
CA LYS A 606 25.56 -15.26 -31.92
C LYS A 606 26.38 -14.70 -33.09
N THR A 607 26.92 -13.49 -32.95
CA THR A 607 27.57 -12.75 -34.06
C THR A 607 29.08 -12.88 -34.08
N GLN A 608 29.70 -13.10 -32.91
CA GLN A 608 31.15 -13.13 -32.75
C GLN A 608 31.65 -14.44 -32.12
N ASP A 609 30.76 -15.35 -31.71
CA ASP A 609 31.05 -16.60 -30.98
C ASP A 609 31.80 -16.41 -29.64
N ILE A 610 31.81 -15.17 -29.12
CA ILE A 610 32.40 -14.84 -27.83
C ILE A 610 31.37 -15.12 -26.73
N ASP A 611 31.75 -15.97 -25.78
CA ASP A 611 31.00 -16.17 -24.55
C ASP A 611 31.56 -15.25 -23.47
N LEU A 612 30.89 -14.13 -23.22
CA LEU A 612 31.36 -13.08 -22.33
C LEU A 612 30.71 -13.21 -20.95
N ASP A 613 31.54 -13.45 -19.94
CA ASP A 613 31.14 -13.33 -18.54
C ASP A 613 31.14 -11.86 -18.12
N ILE A 614 29.99 -11.20 -18.23
CA ILE A 614 29.83 -9.78 -17.89
C ILE A 614 29.99 -9.51 -16.40
N ASP A 615 29.74 -10.52 -15.55
CA ASP A 615 29.69 -10.35 -14.11
C ASP A 615 31.11 -10.32 -13.49
N ASN A 616 32.12 -10.76 -14.25
CA ASN A 616 33.53 -10.77 -13.87
C ASN A 616 34.45 -9.90 -14.74
N VAL A 617 33.90 -8.91 -15.45
CA VAL A 617 34.72 -7.97 -16.25
C VAL A 617 35.53 -7.01 -15.36
N SER A 618 36.66 -6.53 -15.89
CA SER A 618 37.48 -5.54 -15.18
C SER A 618 36.75 -4.20 -15.02
N LEU A 619 36.72 -3.69 -13.79
CA LEU A 619 36.22 -2.35 -13.48
C LEU A 619 37.23 -1.23 -13.80
N GLU A 620 38.39 -1.56 -14.37
CA GLU A 620 39.47 -0.63 -14.72
C GLU A 620 39.59 -0.41 -16.24
N ASP A 621 38.57 -0.78 -17.02
CA ASP A 621 38.61 -0.65 -18.48
C ASP A 621 38.67 0.81 -18.96
N ALA A 622 39.83 1.22 -19.47
CA ALA A 622 40.07 2.58 -19.93
C ALA A 622 39.13 3.01 -21.07
N LYS A 623 38.69 2.10 -21.94
CA LYS A 623 37.79 2.44 -23.06
C LYS A 623 36.40 2.82 -22.56
N THR A 624 35.92 2.16 -21.52
CA THR A 624 34.65 2.47 -20.83
C THR A 624 34.71 3.87 -20.24
N TYR A 625 35.76 4.21 -19.50
CA TYR A 625 35.91 5.56 -18.94
C TYR A 625 36.09 6.65 -20.00
N GLN A 626 36.78 6.36 -21.11
CA GLN A 626 36.87 7.29 -22.24
C GLN A 626 35.50 7.57 -22.87
N LEU A 627 34.64 6.55 -22.98
CA LEU A 627 33.25 6.71 -23.45
C LEU A 627 32.45 7.59 -22.48
N LEU A 628 32.55 7.31 -21.18
CA LEU A 628 31.89 8.12 -20.15
C LEU A 628 32.39 9.57 -20.19
N GLY A 629 33.71 9.81 -20.24
CA GLY A 629 34.31 11.14 -20.28
C GLY A 629 33.87 12.00 -21.47
N ARG A 630 33.51 11.40 -22.60
CA ARG A 630 32.89 12.12 -23.74
C ARG A 630 31.41 12.47 -23.52
N GLY A 631 30.76 11.86 -22.52
CA GLY A 631 29.33 12.01 -22.26
C GLY A 631 28.45 11.25 -23.27
N ASP A 632 28.98 10.19 -23.87
CA ASP A 632 28.32 9.32 -24.84
C ASP A 632 27.48 8.24 -24.14
N THR A 633 26.62 8.66 -23.21
CA THR A 633 25.93 7.76 -22.25
C THR A 633 24.45 7.52 -22.55
N ILE A 634 24.00 7.79 -23.79
CA ILE A 634 22.64 7.41 -24.20
C ILE A 634 22.53 5.88 -24.17
N GLY A 635 21.56 5.33 -23.44
CA GLY A 635 21.42 3.90 -23.23
C GLY A 635 22.32 3.31 -22.14
N VAL A 636 23.14 4.13 -21.46
CA VAL A 636 23.89 3.70 -20.27
C VAL A 636 23.02 3.98 -19.03
N PHE A 637 22.69 2.90 -18.31
CA PHE A 637 21.79 2.94 -17.16
C PHE A 637 22.17 4.05 -16.15
N GLN A 638 21.17 4.81 -15.70
CA GLN A 638 21.27 5.98 -14.81
C GLN A 638 22.02 7.22 -15.33
N LEU A 639 22.76 7.13 -16.45
CA LEU A 639 23.65 8.21 -16.91
C LEU A 639 23.17 8.94 -18.18
N GLU A 640 21.97 8.67 -18.66
CA GLU A 640 21.49 9.12 -19.98
C GLU A 640 20.93 10.55 -20.04
N GLY A 641 20.49 11.11 -18.90
CA GLY A 641 19.79 12.40 -18.85
C GLY A 641 20.67 13.58 -19.31
N THR A 642 20.09 14.59 -19.96
CA THR A 642 20.84 15.71 -20.56
C THR A 642 21.77 16.42 -19.58
N ALA A 643 21.27 16.78 -18.39
CA ALA A 643 22.09 17.45 -17.37
C ALA A 643 23.07 16.48 -16.68
N MET A 644 22.70 15.20 -16.53
CA MET A 644 23.63 14.16 -16.06
C MET A 644 24.82 14.02 -17.03
N ARG A 645 24.57 13.95 -18.33
CA ARG A 645 25.62 13.92 -19.38
C ARG A 645 26.57 15.10 -19.33
N ALA A 646 26.05 16.30 -19.03
CA ALA A 646 26.89 17.47 -18.84
C ALA A 646 27.79 17.33 -17.60
N LEU A 647 27.24 16.82 -16.49
CA LEU A 647 28.00 16.54 -15.28
C LEU A 647 29.07 15.46 -15.51
N VAL A 648 28.74 14.36 -16.20
CA VAL A 648 29.71 13.29 -16.52
C VAL A 648 30.90 13.85 -17.30
N ARG A 649 30.68 14.72 -18.30
CA ARG A 649 31.76 15.40 -19.03
C ARG A 649 32.60 16.32 -18.14
N SER A 650 31.94 17.05 -17.24
CA SER A 650 32.62 17.96 -16.31
C SER A 650 33.49 17.23 -15.29
N LEU A 651 33.01 16.06 -14.81
CA LEU A 651 33.67 15.22 -13.83
C LEU A 651 34.77 14.37 -14.45
N ALA A 652 34.58 13.90 -15.69
CA ALA A 652 35.50 13.02 -16.44
C ALA A 652 35.88 11.77 -15.61
N PRO A 653 34.95 10.83 -15.36
CA PRO A 653 35.21 9.67 -14.50
C PRO A 653 36.30 8.76 -15.09
N ASP A 654 37.22 8.28 -14.24
CA ASP A 654 38.34 7.40 -14.61
C ASP A 654 38.46 6.14 -13.73
N LYS A 655 37.57 5.99 -12.75
CA LYS A 655 37.50 4.87 -11.81
C LYS A 655 36.06 4.61 -11.39
N PHE A 656 35.77 3.42 -10.88
CA PHE A 656 34.41 3.01 -10.53
C PHE A 656 33.79 3.88 -9.43
N LYS A 657 34.60 4.30 -8.45
CA LYS A 657 34.17 5.21 -7.36
C LYS A 657 33.60 6.53 -7.89
N ASP A 658 34.08 7.04 -9.02
CA ASP A 658 33.54 8.26 -9.63
C ASP A 658 32.14 8.04 -10.23
N VAL A 659 31.88 6.86 -10.78
CA VAL A 659 30.55 6.50 -11.29
C VAL A 659 29.56 6.41 -10.11
N ALA A 660 29.97 5.80 -9.00
CA ALA A 660 29.17 5.78 -7.78
C ALA A 660 28.90 7.20 -7.23
N ALA A 661 29.92 8.07 -7.22
CA ALA A 661 29.78 9.47 -6.80
C ALA A 661 28.83 10.26 -7.71
N LEU A 662 28.91 10.09 -9.03
CA LEU A 662 28.01 10.73 -10.01
C LEU A 662 26.54 10.48 -9.68
N VAL A 663 26.18 9.22 -9.46
CA VAL A 663 24.80 8.81 -9.14
C VAL A 663 24.36 9.35 -7.79
N ALA A 664 25.25 9.41 -6.79
CA ALA A 664 24.95 9.98 -5.48
C ALA A 664 24.72 11.49 -5.53
N LEU A 665 25.55 12.21 -6.30
CA LEU A 665 25.57 13.66 -6.41
C LEU A 665 24.47 14.24 -7.28
N TYR A 666 23.99 13.50 -8.28
CA TYR A 666 22.93 13.96 -9.18
C TYR A 666 21.53 13.79 -8.58
N ARG A 667 21.32 14.43 -7.43
CA ARG A 667 20.07 14.44 -6.66
C ARG A 667 19.76 15.87 -6.19
N PRO A 668 18.47 16.22 -5.99
CA PRO A 668 18.09 17.59 -5.62
C PRO A 668 18.82 18.17 -4.40
N GLY A 669 19.12 17.34 -3.38
CA GLY A 669 19.82 17.75 -2.17
C GLY A 669 21.27 18.22 -2.43
N PRO A 670 22.16 17.34 -2.90
CA PRO A 670 23.53 17.74 -3.25
C PRO A 670 23.58 18.81 -4.36
N MET A 671 22.64 18.80 -5.29
CA MET A 671 22.58 19.81 -6.36
C MET A 671 22.23 21.21 -5.86
N SER A 672 21.34 21.33 -4.86
CA SER A 672 20.93 22.65 -4.34
C SER A 672 22.06 23.40 -3.62
N VAL A 673 23.10 22.68 -3.18
CA VAL A 673 24.30 23.24 -2.55
C VAL A 673 25.54 23.13 -3.44
N ASN A 674 25.37 22.91 -4.75
CA ASN A 674 26.44 22.85 -5.76
C ASN A 674 27.50 21.75 -5.56
N MET A 675 27.23 20.74 -4.73
CA MET A 675 28.22 19.70 -4.34
C MET A 675 28.71 18.87 -5.54
N HIS A 676 27.85 18.61 -6.51
CA HIS A 676 28.16 17.90 -7.75
C HIS A 676 29.24 18.59 -8.61
N ASN A 677 29.17 19.92 -8.74
CA ASN A 677 30.19 20.69 -9.47
C ASN A 677 31.46 20.82 -8.64
N ASP A 678 31.34 21.03 -7.33
CA ASP A 678 32.49 21.06 -6.42
C ASP A 678 33.30 19.77 -6.48
N TYR A 679 32.66 18.60 -6.47
CA TYR A 679 33.36 17.32 -6.62
C TYR A 679 34.12 17.25 -7.95
N ALA A 680 33.46 17.63 -9.06
CA ALA A 680 34.08 17.63 -10.38
C ALA A 680 35.26 18.62 -10.44
N ASP A 681 35.13 19.80 -9.85
CA ASP A 681 36.17 20.82 -9.87
C ASP A 681 37.36 20.44 -9.01
N ILE A 682 37.14 19.87 -7.82
CA ILE A 682 38.22 19.42 -6.94
C ILE A 682 38.96 18.25 -7.56
N LYS A 683 38.23 17.24 -8.06
CA LYS A 683 38.83 16.09 -8.76
C LYS A 683 39.79 16.54 -9.86
N ASN A 684 39.37 17.51 -10.66
CA ASN A 684 40.12 17.97 -11.83
C ASN A 684 41.11 19.11 -11.52
N GLY A 685 41.40 19.37 -10.25
CA GLY A 685 42.36 20.40 -9.82
C GLY A 685 41.93 21.84 -10.12
N ARG A 686 40.63 22.07 -10.40
CA ARG A 686 40.05 23.40 -10.61
C ARG A 686 39.72 24.12 -9.30
N LYS A 687 39.63 23.38 -8.20
CA LYS A 687 39.40 23.88 -6.83
C LYS A 687 40.26 23.07 -5.84
N PRO A 688 40.82 23.68 -4.77
CA PRO A 688 41.54 22.92 -3.75
C PRO A 688 40.58 22.09 -2.88
N VAL A 689 41.04 20.93 -2.41
CA VAL A 689 40.35 20.14 -1.37
C VAL A 689 40.35 20.92 -0.06
N GLN A 690 39.23 20.92 0.65
CA GLN A 690 39.11 21.53 1.98
C GLN A 690 38.47 20.51 2.93
N TYR A 691 39.12 20.29 4.07
CA TYR A 691 38.60 19.49 5.17
C TYR A 691 38.20 20.40 6.33
N PHE A 692 37.18 20.00 7.10
CA PHE A 692 36.78 20.74 8.29
C PHE A 692 37.74 20.51 9.49
N HIS A 693 38.54 19.44 9.43
CA HIS A 693 39.57 19.07 10.40
C HIS A 693 40.61 18.16 9.72
N GLU A 694 41.85 18.11 10.19
CA GLU A 694 42.93 17.26 9.62
C GLU A 694 42.52 15.78 9.60
N ASP A 695 42.02 15.26 10.72
CA ASP A 695 41.52 13.88 10.83
C ASP A 695 40.31 13.54 9.93
N ALA A 696 39.66 14.53 9.31
CA ALA A 696 38.59 14.27 8.37
C ALA A 696 39.13 13.74 7.02
N GLU A 697 40.40 13.98 6.72
CA GLU A 697 41.06 13.46 5.53
C GLU A 697 41.05 11.92 5.51
N GLU A 698 41.30 11.28 6.65
CA GLU A 698 41.27 9.81 6.79
C GLU A 698 39.93 9.20 6.33
N LEU A 699 38.82 9.93 6.53
CA LEU A 699 37.47 9.44 6.27
C LEU A 699 36.89 9.91 4.92
N LEU A 700 37.33 11.07 4.43
CA LEU A 700 36.71 11.77 3.30
C LEU A 700 37.67 11.99 2.13
N ALA A 701 38.91 11.47 2.16
CA ALA A 701 39.87 11.59 1.07
C ALA A 701 39.30 11.06 -0.26
N ASP A 702 38.61 9.91 -0.20
CA ASP A 702 38.00 9.27 -1.37
C ASP A 702 36.87 10.11 -2.02
N THR A 703 36.35 11.10 -1.30
CA THR A 703 35.27 11.99 -1.74
C THR A 703 35.69 13.46 -1.73
N TYR A 704 37.00 13.73 -1.67
CA TYR A 704 37.58 15.07 -1.70
C TYR A 704 37.03 16.00 -0.60
N GLY A 705 36.81 15.47 0.60
CA GLY A 705 36.28 16.22 1.74
C GLY A 705 34.75 16.40 1.73
N LEU A 706 34.05 15.89 0.72
CA LEU A 706 32.60 16.04 0.59
C LEU A 706 31.86 14.83 1.20
N MET A 707 30.91 15.09 2.09
CA MET A 707 30.04 14.03 2.66
C MET A 707 28.90 13.67 1.69
N ILE A 708 29.23 12.86 0.69
CA ILE A 708 28.28 12.44 -0.36
C ILE A 708 27.50 11.17 0.01
N TYR A 709 28.05 10.33 0.90
CA TYR A 709 27.45 9.07 1.34
C TYR A 709 26.92 9.16 2.76
N GLN A 710 25.94 8.32 3.09
CA GLN A 710 25.39 8.23 4.44
C GLN A 710 26.40 7.60 5.40
N GLU A 711 27.17 6.64 4.92
CA GLU A 711 28.26 5.97 5.61
C GLU A 711 29.34 6.97 6.03
N SER A 712 29.65 7.95 5.18
CA SER A 712 30.58 9.04 5.54
C SER A 712 30.09 9.82 6.75
N VAL A 713 28.79 10.15 6.83
CA VAL A 713 28.20 10.81 8.00
C VAL A 713 28.33 9.94 9.25
N MET A 714 28.11 8.63 9.11
CA MET A 714 28.20 7.70 10.23
C MET A 714 29.65 7.58 10.74
N ARG A 715 30.63 7.46 9.83
CA ARG A 715 32.06 7.41 10.16
C ARG A 715 32.54 8.70 10.82
N VAL A 716 32.10 9.86 10.33
CA VAL A 716 32.41 11.16 10.96
C VAL A 716 31.84 11.21 12.39
N ALA A 717 30.60 10.77 12.60
CA ALA A 717 30.03 10.72 13.95
C ALA A 717 30.79 9.75 14.87
N GLN A 718 31.22 8.60 14.35
CA GLN A 718 32.03 7.64 15.10
C GLN A 718 33.38 8.23 15.52
N LYS A 719 34.13 8.82 14.58
CA LYS A 719 35.47 9.37 14.85
C LYS A 719 35.41 10.61 15.73
N PHE A 720 34.56 11.58 15.37
CA PHE A 720 34.55 12.89 16.01
C PHE A 720 33.67 12.95 17.25
N ALA A 721 32.53 12.25 17.29
CA ALA A 721 31.63 12.27 18.46
C ALA A 721 31.73 11.00 19.33
N GLY A 722 32.56 10.02 18.95
CA GLY A 722 32.71 8.77 19.69
C GLY A 722 31.49 7.85 19.63
N TYR A 723 30.59 8.07 18.65
CA TYR A 723 29.37 7.27 18.49
C TYR A 723 29.72 5.83 18.09
N SER A 724 28.96 4.86 18.62
CA SER A 724 28.88 3.54 18.00
C SER A 724 28.25 3.64 16.59
N LEU A 725 28.52 2.67 15.71
CA LEU A 725 27.90 2.64 14.38
C LEU A 725 26.36 2.58 14.44
N ALA A 726 25.82 1.94 15.48
CA ALA A 726 24.39 1.90 15.75
C ALA A 726 23.80 3.28 16.09
N GLU A 727 24.47 4.06 16.94
CA GLU A 727 24.08 5.45 17.25
C GLU A 727 24.25 6.36 16.02
N ALA A 728 25.29 6.12 15.22
CA ALA A 728 25.54 6.88 14.01
C ALA A 728 24.43 6.68 12.95
N ASP A 729 23.87 5.47 12.79
CA ASP A 729 22.69 5.28 11.91
C ASP A 729 21.45 6.01 12.45
N ASN A 730 21.28 6.09 13.78
CA ASN A 730 20.18 6.87 14.38
C ASN A 730 20.30 8.36 14.06
N LEU A 731 21.50 8.95 14.18
CA LEU A 731 21.79 10.32 13.76
C LEU A 731 21.49 10.51 12.27
N ARG A 732 21.97 9.60 11.42
CA ARG A 732 21.71 9.65 9.97
C ARG A 732 20.22 9.60 9.65
N LYS A 733 19.43 8.77 10.35
CA LYS A 733 17.95 8.73 10.22
C LYS A 733 17.32 10.07 10.62
N ALA A 734 17.80 10.70 11.69
CA ALA A 734 17.30 12.01 12.13
C ALA A 734 17.53 13.09 11.08
N CYS A 735 18.75 13.17 10.55
CA CYS A 735 19.12 14.09 9.47
C CYS A 735 18.28 13.84 8.20
N GLY A 736 18.10 12.57 7.81
CA GLY A 736 17.34 12.20 6.62
C GLY A 736 15.86 12.55 6.70
N LYS A 737 15.22 12.34 7.86
CA LYS A 737 13.78 12.62 8.04
C LYS A 737 13.46 14.08 8.42
N LYS A 738 14.47 14.89 8.75
CA LYS A 738 14.32 16.31 9.14
C LYS A 738 13.34 16.52 10.31
N ILE A 739 13.27 15.57 11.25
CA ILE A 739 12.40 15.66 12.42
C ILE A 739 13.06 16.60 13.43
N ARG A 740 12.51 17.80 13.62
CA ARG A 740 13.14 18.86 14.44
C ARG A 740 13.46 18.41 15.87
N GLU A 741 12.54 17.71 16.52
CA GLU A 741 12.73 17.20 17.88
C GLU A 741 13.85 16.18 17.97
N LEU A 742 13.89 15.22 17.03
CA LEU A 742 14.93 14.21 16.96
C LEU A 742 16.30 14.85 16.67
N MET A 743 16.35 15.80 15.73
CA MET A 743 17.56 16.56 15.41
C MET A 743 18.09 17.35 16.62
N ALA A 744 17.20 17.95 17.42
CA ALA A 744 17.61 18.67 18.63
C ALA A 744 18.21 17.73 19.67
N LYS A 745 17.60 16.55 19.87
CA LYS A 745 18.11 15.51 20.76
C LYS A 745 19.49 15.01 20.30
N GLU A 746 19.63 14.66 19.03
CA GLU A 746 20.88 14.16 18.47
C GLU A 746 21.99 15.22 18.48
N ARG A 747 21.65 16.51 18.29
CA ARG A 747 22.63 17.60 18.36
C ARG A 747 23.30 17.69 19.73
N ALA A 748 22.53 17.53 20.81
CA ALA A 748 23.09 17.60 22.16
C ALA A 748 24.11 16.47 22.40
N GLY A 749 23.75 15.23 22.05
CA GLY A 749 24.64 14.08 22.16
C GLY A 749 25.90 14.21 21.29
N PHE A 750 25.75 14.73 20.07
CA PHE A 750 26.88 14.91 19.15
C PHE A 750 27.89 15.92 19.70
N VAL A 751 27.43 17.09 20.18
CA VAL A 751 28.32 18.11 20.73
C VAL A 751 29.04 17.62 21.98
N GLU A 752 28.33 16.97 22.90
CA GLU A 752 28.93 16.38 24.10
C GLU A 752 29.98 15.31 23.74
N GLY A 753 29.69 14.48 22.73
CA GLY A 753 30.61 13.49 22.20
C GLY A 753 31.89 14.13 21.65
N VAL A 754 31.76 15.19 20.85
CA VAL A 754 32.87 15.95 20.27
C VAL A 754 33.74 16.62 21.33
N GLU A 755 33.14 17.15 22.40
CA GLU A 755 33.89 17.68 23.55
C GLU A 755 34.67 16.57 24.27
N LYS A 756 34.05 15.40 24.49
CA LYS A 756 34.65 14.25 25.18
C LYS A 756 35.83 13.62 24.40
N THR A 757 35.75 13.60 23.09
CA THR A 757 36.81 13.06 22.20
C THR A 757 37.94 14.07 21.94
N GLY A 758 37.78 15.32 22.37
CA GLY A 758 38.82 16.36 22.28
C GLY A 758 38.81 17.17 20.98
N TYR A 759 37.70 17.15 20.22
CA TYR A 759 37.51 17.91 18.98
C TYR A 759 36.63 19.18 19.15
N GLY A 760 36.13 19.43 20.37
CA GLY A 760 35.17 20.50 20.71
C GLY A 760 35.73 21.92 20.83
#